data_AF-A0A6I2XXY5-F1
#
_entry.id   AF-A0A6I2XXY5-F1
#
_cell.length_a   1.000
_cell.length_b   1.000
_cell.length_c   1.000
_cell.angle_alpha   90.00
_cell.angle_beta   90.00
_cell.angle_gamma   90.00
#
_symmetry.space_group_name_H-M   'P 1'
#
loop_
_entity.id
_entity.type
_entity.pdbx_description
1 polymer ?
#
loop_
_entity_poly.entity_id
_entity_poly.type
_entity_poly.pdbx_seq_one_letter_code
_entity_poly.pdbx_strand_id
1 'polypeptide(L)'
;MNSPATSVPGSPRRSRPSTRAWRLPPARGSRPPARLRPRITTVVTFAQEALVGQTIDGRYQVLALLARGGMATVYQALDLRLDRTVALKVMHRHLAEDPDFVARFHREAKSAARLTHPHVVAVYDQGTAAGLIYLAMEYVPGRNLRDVIHQFGPLSGEQALVMLEPVLEGLAAAHAAGFVHRDIKPENVLISDDGRVKVADFGLARALSSNNTSATTGLIIGTVAYLSPEQVEHGDADGRSDVYAAGILLYEMVTGDVPHDGDSPLAVAYQHVNSDVPAPSRSRSGIPPEIDALVVTATRRDPKLRYQRAIDFLADVRRVRTVLPAARPFTDSRATLVVDSTGAAGSAGRRRRAGPASPGRNQPPVPPSRASGPLPQERPRRRGRLTVTALVLLTVAVAAFAGWYLAVGRAGSVPTPSIVGMTQAEAEQVLGAAGLTLAITDTAFSEDVPADLILTSDPAAGFDIREQGSVGVVISRGPERFTIPDVSGLSAADAESEITGAGLTVGSSKEAFDDTVAAGKVTQTDPKIGSEAKRDTVVDLIVSKGAKPVPLPDVVGRKAAGAKRTLAGLGLDVVADSKFSEDVQKGDVISMTPKAGTVVSSGSRVSLVTSKGPPPVTVPNLIDSPKSKAISELKRLGLKARVLEAEATPLDRVYSQDPAAGTQIPKGSAVTIRII
;
A
#
# COMPACT_ATOMS: atom_id res chain seq x y z
N MET A 1 -63.24 -29.22 -65.66
CA MET A 1 -64.11 -28.05 -65.38
C MET A 1 -63.97 -27.69 -63.91
N ASN A 2 -64.06 -26.40 -63.59
CA ASN A 2 -64.14 -25.70 -62.29
C ASN A 2 -63.72 -26.40 -60.98
N SER A 3 -62.81 -25.72 -60.26
CA SER A 3 -62.84 -25.35 -58.83
C SER A 3 -63.74 -26.14 -57.85
N PRO A 4 -63.21 -26.49 -56.67
CA PRO A 4 -63.07 -25.46 -55.62
C PRO A 4 -61.66 -25.36 -55.00
N ALA A 5 -61.37 -24.23 -54.36
CA ALA A 5 -60.10 -23.98 -53.68
C ALA A 5 -60.27 -24.10 -52.15
N THR A 6 -59.50 -25.00 -51.54
CA THR A 6 -59.34 -25.11 -50.07
C THR A 6 -58.06 -24.41 -49.61
N SER A 7 -58.13 -23.73 -48.47
CA SER A 7 -57.01 -23.05 -47.80
C SER A 7 -56.82 -23.59 -46.37
N VAL A 8 -55.90 -22.99 -45.58
CA VAL A 8 -55.51 -23.35 -44.19
C VAL A 8 -54.55 -24.56 -44.09
N PRO A 9 -53.55 -24.59 -43.17
CA PRO A 9 -52.85 -23.52 -42.43
C PRO A 9 -51.35 -23.42 -42.81
N GLY A 10 -50.56 -22.55 -42.16
CA GLY A 10 -49.15 -22.32 -42.50
C GLY A 10 -48.13 -22.57 -41.38
N SER A 11 -46.89 -22.90 -41.76
CA SER A 11 -45.63 -22.74 -41.01
C SER A 11 -44.44 -23.10 -41.93
N PRO A 12 -43.16 -22.89 -41.53
CA PRO A 12 -42.58 -21.68 -40.96
C PRO A 12 -41.52 -21.07 -41.91
N ARG A 13 -41.17 -19.77 -41.76
CA ARG A 13 -40.02 -19.15 -42.46
C ARG A 13 -38.90 -18.73 -41.50
N ARG A 14 -37.66 -18.97 -41.94
CA ARG A 14 -36.41 -18.75 -41.20
C ARG A 14 -36.20 -17.28 -40.83
N SER A 15 -35.85 -17.01 -39.58
CA SER A 15 -35.19 -15.78 -39.14
C SER A 15 -33.67 -15.96 -39.05
N ARG A 16 -32.91 -14.87 -39.23
CA ARG A 16 -31.46 -14.82 -38.98
C ARG A 16 -31.21 -14.29 -37.56
N PRO A 17 -30.14 -14.70 -36.86
CA PRO A 17 -29.81 -14.13 -35.55
C PRO A 17 -29.39 -12.66 -35.69
N SER A 18 -29.85 -11.82 -34.76
CA SER A 18 -29.51 -10.39 -34.70
C SER A 18 -28.49 -10.10 -33.60
N THR A 19 -27.37 -9.47 -33.96
CA THR A 19 -26.43 -8.91 -32.99
C THR A 19 -27.01 -7.64 -32.38
N ARG A 20 -27.41 -7.69 -31.10
CA ARG A 20 -27.74 -6.49 -30.32
C ARG A 20 -26.56 -6.11 -29.44
N ALA A 21 -25.94 -4.97 -29.74
CA ALA A 21 -24.98 -4.33 -28.84
C ALA A 21 -25.70 -3.76 -27.60
N TRP A 22 -25.02 -3.80 -26.46
CA TRP A 22 -25.51 -3.23 -25.21
C TRP A 22 -25.44 -1.70 -25.25
N ARG A 23 -26.44 -1.03 -24.65
CA ARG A 23 -26.44 0.42 -24.42
C ARG A 23 -26.78 0.70 -22.95
N LEU A 24 -25.97 1.55 -22.31
CA LEU A 24 -26.24 2.07 -20.97
C LEU A 24 -27.14 3.33 -21.04
N PRO A 25 -27.96 3.60 -20.01
CA PRO A 25 -28.84 4.77 -19.98
C PRO A 25 -28.12 6.06 -19.55
N PRO A 26 -28.57 7.24 -20.01
CA PRO A 26 -27.97 8.53 -19.65
C PRO A 26 -28.43 9.04 -18.27
N ALA A 27 -27.53 9.75 -17.57
CA ALA A 27 -27.85 10.44 -16.32
C ALA A 27 -28.74 11.68 -16.53
N ARG A 28 -29.57 12.01 -15.54
CA ARG A 28 -30.42 13.22 -15.54
C ARG A 28 -29.62 14.43 -15.02
N GLY A 29 -29.65 15.54 -15.75
CA GLY A 29 -28.98 16.79 -15.36
C GLY A 29 -29.82 17.69 -14.45
N SER A 30 -29.14 18.52 -13.66
CA SER A 30 -29.70 19.62 -12.86
C SER A 30 -29.07 20.96 -13.26
N ARG A 31 -29.82 22.06 -13.14
CA ARG A 31 -29.38 23.42 -13.55
C ARG A 31 -28.52 24.10 -12.47
N PRO A 32 -27.53 24.94 -12.84
CA PRO A 32 -26.72 25.70 -11.89
C PRO A 32 -27.38 27.02 -11.43
N PRO A 33 -27.10 27.50 -10.20
CA PRO A 33 -27.40 28.86 -9.75
C PRO A 33 -26.32 29.88 -10.19
N ALA A 34 -26.47 31.15 -9.78
CA ALA A 34 -25.83 32.31 -10.39
C ALA A 34 -24.39 32.64 -9.92
N ARG A 35 -23.76 33.58 -10.64
CA ARG A 35 -22.35 34.01 -10.48
C ARG A 35 -22.16 34.98 -9.30
N LEU A 36 -21.11 34.75 -8.51
CA LEU A 36 -20.42 35.78 -7.72
C LEU A 36 -18.90 35.64 -7.92
N ARG A 37 -18.16 36.75 -7.93
CA ARG A 37 -16.69 36.79 -8.10
C ARG A 37 -16.01 37.33 -6.84
N PRO A 38 -15.10 36.56 -6.20
CA PRO A 38 -14.01 37.09 -5.38
C PRO A 38 -12.81 37.51 -6.25
N ARG A 39 -11.77 38.07 -5.61
CA ARG A 39 -10.55 38.58 -6.27
C ARG A 39 -9.47 37.51 -6.44
N ILE A 40 -8.54 37.78 -7.35
CA ILE A 40 -7.37 36.94 -7.64
C ILE A 40 -6.31 37.15 -6.55
N THR A 41 -5.89 36.05 -5.90
CA THR A 41 -4.59 35.90 -5.25
C THR A 41 -4.07 34.50 -5.60
N THR A 42 -3.42 34.36 -6.75
CA THR A 42 -2.93 33.06 -7.24
C THR A 42 -1.62 32.69 -6.54
N VAL A 43 -1.69 31.85 -5.52
CA VAL A 43 -0.55 31.05 -5.06
C VAL A 43 -0.40 29.86 -6.01
N VAL A 44 0.81 29.62 -6.53
CA VAL A 44 1.05 28.68 -7.64
C VAL A 44 1.42 27.31 -7.08
N THR A 45 0.45 26.38 -6.99
CA THR A 45 0.69 25.03 -6.42
C THR A 45 -0.16 23.91 -7.06
N PHE A 46 -0.38 23.95 -8.38
CA PHE A 46 -0.97 22.80 -9.12
C PHE A 46 -0.31 22.65 -10.50
N ALA A 47 0.70 21.78 -10.62
CA ALA A 47 1.60 21.73 -11.77
C ALA A 47 1.83 20.34 -12.39
N GLN A 48 0.82 19.46 -12.41
CA GLN A 48 0.91 18.21 -13.20
C GLN A 48 -0.40 17.61 -13.74
N GLU A 49 -1.57 18.16 -13.40
CA GLU A 49 -2.84 17.85 -14.10
C GLU A 49 -3.05 18.73 -15.35
N ALA A 50 -2.17 19.72 -15.55
CA ALA A 50 -2.36 20.83 -16.48
C ALA A 50 -2.38 20.44 -17.98
N LEU A 51 -1.87 19.27 -18.38
CA LEU A 51 -1.72 18.92 -19.80
C LEU A 51 -3.00 18.41 -20.47
N VAL A 52 -4.03 17.98 -19.72
CA VAL A 52 -5.28 17.48 -20.32
C VAL A 52 -6.00 18.60 -21.06
N GLY A 53 -6.40 18.35 -22.31
CA GLY A 53 -6.97 19.34 -23.22
C GLY A 53 -5.95 20.20 -23.97
N GLN A 54 -4.64 20.13 -23.64
CA GLN A 54 -3.59 20.80 -24.42
C GLN A 54 -3.18 19.97 -25.64
N THR A 55 -2.51 20.61 -26.60
CA THR A 55 -1.90 19.94 -27.77
C THR A 55 -0.38 20.05 -27.72
N ILE A 56 0.28 18.92 -27.53
CA ILE A 56 1.75 18.82 -27.49
C ILE A 56 2.29 18.73 -28.93
N ASP A 57 3.40 19.44 -29.20
CA ASP A 57 4.06 19.55 -30.52
C ASP A 57 3.12 19.96 -31.69
N GLY A 58 2.03 20.67 -31.38
CA GLY A 58 0.98 21.01 -32.37
C GLY A 58 0.34 19.78 -33.04
N ARG A 59 0.50 18.58 -32.46
CA ARG A 59 0.13 17.29 -33.06
C ARG A 59 -0.64 16.37 -32.12
N TYR A 60 -0.26 16.28 -30.85
CA TYR A 60 -0.82 15.30 -29.92
C TYR A 60 -1.77 16.00 -28.95
N GLN A 61 -3.08 15.95 -29.23
CA GLN A 61 -4.10 16.51 -28.35
C GLN A 61 -4.33 15.56 -27.18
N VAL A 62 -4.02 15.99 -25.96
CA VAL A 62 -4.13 15.19 -24.74
C VAL A 62 -5.60 15.08 -24.34
N LEU A 63 -6.14 13.85 -24.30
CA LEU A 63 -7.54 13.55 -24.02
C LEU A 63 -7.78 13.20 -22.54
N ALA A 64 -6.92 12.37 -21.96
CA ALA A 64 -7.06 11.85 -20.59
C ALA A 64 -5.71 11.46 -19.98
N LEU A 65 -5.64 11.42 -18.66
CA LEU A 65 -4.55 10.80 -17.91
C LEU A 65 -4.75 9.27 -17.89
N LEU A 66 -3.69 8.50 -18.14
CA LEU A 66 -3.72 7.02 -18.03
C LEU A 66 -2.96 6.55 -16.78
N ALA A 67 -1.73 7.05 -16.56
CA ALA A 67 -0.90 6.66 -15.43
C ALA A 67 0.08 7.78 -15.01
N ARG A 68 0.46 7.79 -13.73
CA ARG A 68 1.57 8.61 -13.20
C ARG A 68 2.68 7.66 -12.74
N GLY A 69 3.92 7.90 -13.16
CA GLY A 69 5.11 7.23 -12.66
C GLY A 69 6.20 8.25 -12.31
N GLY A 70 7.25 7.81 -11.61
CA GLY A 70 8.26 8.72 -11.03
C GLY A 70 9.04 9.58 -12.02
N MET A 71 9.29 9.06 -13.23
CA MET A 71 10.02 9.76 -14.30
C MET A 71 9.09 10.40 -15.35
N ALA A 72 7.83 9.96 -15.43
CA ALA A 72 6.97 10.27 -16.56
C ALA A 72 5.48 10.11 -16.24
N THR A 73 4.65 10.89 -16.91
CA THR A 73 3.19 10.76 -16.89
C THR A 73 2.70 10.26 -18.24
N VAL A 74 1.87 9.21 -18.25
CA VAL A 74 1.31 8.62 -19.47
C VAL A 74 -0.10 9.13 -19.67
N TYR A 75 -0.37 9.67 -20.85
CA TYR A 75 -1.67 10.20 -21.25
C TYR A 75 -2.24 9.43 -22.45
N GLN A 76 -3.56 9.44 -22.58
CA GLN A 76 -4.24 9.13 -23.83
C GLN A 76 -4.26 10.41 -24.68
N ALA A 77 -3.84 10.35 -25.94
CA ALA A 77 -3.84 11.49 -26.84
C ALA A 77 -4.34 11.12 -28.24
N LEU A 78 -4.84 12.11 -28.99
CA LEU A 78 -5.15 12.01 -30.41
C LEU A 78 -3.99 12.56 -31.25
N ASP A 79 -3.44 11.74 -32.14
CA ASP A 79 -2.45 12.15 -33.15
C ASP A 79 -3.18 12.86 -34.30
N LEU A 80 -3.28 14.18 -34.23
CA LEU A 80 -4.03 15.04 -35.16
C LEU A 80 -3.53 14.98 -36.61
N ARG A 81 -2.39 14.36 -36.89
CA ARG A 81 -1.87 14.15 -38.26
C ARG A 81 -2.26 12.80 -38.85
N LEU A 82 -2.60 11.81 -38.02
CA LEU A 82 -2.90 10.43 -38.42
C LEU A 82 -4.27 9.92 -37.93
N ASP A 83 -5.07 10.81 -37.33
CA ASP A 83 -6.43 10.58 -36.79
C ASP A 83 -6.58 9.27 -35.98
N ARG A 84 -5.67 9.08 -35.03
CA ARG A 84 -5.57 7.86 -34.21
C ARG A 84 -5.23 8.16 -32.76
N THR A 85 -5.78 7.34 -31.87
CA THR A 85 -5.42 7.36 -30.44
C THR A 85 -4.01 6.78 -30.23
N VAL A 86 -3.19 7.47 -29.45
CA VAL A 86 -1.86 7.04 -29.01
C VAL A 86 -1.75 7.17 -27.50
N ALA A 87 -0.87 6.36 -26.89
CA ALA A 87 -0.39 6.61 -25.54
C ALA A 87 0.81 7.56 -25.64
N LEU A 88 0.77 8.65 -24.88
CA LEU A 88 1.76 9.71 -24.90
C LEU A 88 2.44 9.78 -23.52
N LYS A 89 3.65 9.23 -23.42
CA LYS A 89 4.45 9.21 -22.20
C LYS A 89 5.35 10.45 -22.18
N VAL A 90 5.02 11.39 -21.30
CA VAL A 90 5.69 12.70 -21.17
C VAL A 90 6.62 12.67 -19.96
N MET A 91 7.90 12.93 -20.16
CA MET A 91 8.89 12.96 -19.08
C MET A 91 8.63 14.14 -18.14
N HIS A 92 9.00 13.99 -16.87
CA HIS A 92 8.95 15.09 -15.92
C HIS A 92 10.00 16.15 -16.26
N ARG A 93 9.67 17.42 -16.04
CA ARG A 93 10.41 18.56 -16.61
C ARG A 93 11.89 18.60 -16.23
N HIS A 94 12.25 18.20 -15.01
CA HIS A 94 13.65 18.14 -14.57
C HIS A 94 14.51 17.18 -15.42
N LEU A 95 13.93 16.14 -16.03
CA LEU A 95 14.64 15.23 -16.95
C LEU A 95 14.83 15.85 -18.35
N ALA A 96 14.07 16.90 -18.70
CA ALA A 96 14.27 17.66 -19.93
C ALA A 96 15.38 18.73 -19.81
N GLU A 97 15.92 18.93 -18.60
CA GLU A 97 16.94 19.92 -18.28
C GLU A 97 18.36 19.29 -18.19
N ASP A 98 18.47 17.94 -18.15
CA ASP A 98 19.73 17.18 -18.32
C ASP A 98 19.97 16.84 -19.81
N PRO A 99 20.98 17.44 -20.49
CA PRO A 99 21.26 17.19 -21.91
C PRO A 99 21.73 15.76 -22.20
N ASP A 100 22.42 15.11 -21.25
CA ASP A 100 22.91 13.75 -21.43
C ASP A 100 21.78 12.74 -21.25
N PHE A 101 20.83 12.96 -20.33
CA PHE A 101 19.57 12.21 -20.28
C PHE A 101 18.80 12.35 -21.59
N VAL A 102 18.60 13.58 -22.10
CA VAL A 102 17.92 13.84 -23.38
C VAL A 102 18.60 13.07 -24.53
N ALA A 103 19.93 13.08 -24.59
CA ALA A 103 20.70 12.37 -25.61
C ALA A 103 20.63 10.83 -25.47
N ARG A 104 20.66 10.29 -24.24
CA ARG A 104 20.45 8.86 -23.96
C ARG A 104 19.04 8.43 -24.38
N PHE A 105 18.02 9.15 -23.91
CA PHE A 105 16.60 8.91 -24.21
C PHE A 105 16.34 8.92 -25.72
N HIS A 106 16.82 9.93 -26.45
CA HIS A 106 16.64 10.01 -27.90
C HIS A 106 17.30 8.86 -28.67
N ARG A 107 18.40 8.29 -28.17
CA ARG A 107 19.05 7.12 -28.76
C ARG A 107 18.26 5.85 -28.47
N GLU A 108 17.74 5.71 -27.26
CA GLU A 108 16.99 4.53 -26.80
C GLU A 108 15.60 4.46 -27.45
N ALA A 109 14.84 5.56 -27.48
CA ALA A 109 13.56 5.66 -28.17
C ALA A 109 13.66 5.38 -29.69
N LYS A 110 14.67 5.95 -30.39
CA LYS A 110 14.93 5.66 -31.82
C LYS A 110 15.36 4.21 -32.10
N SER A 111 15.80 3.49 -31.07
CA SER A 111 16.17 2.09 -31.18
C SER A 111 14.95 1.20 -30.90
N ALA A 112 14.18 1.48 -29.84
CA ALA A 112 12.91 0.81 -29.54
C ALA A 112 11.88 0.93 -30.68
N ALA A 113 11.83 2.08 -31.38
CA ALA A 113 10.99 2.27 -32.57
C ALA A 113 11.31 1.34 -33.77
N ARG A 114 12.38 0.54 -33.71
CA ARG A 114 12.69 -0.51 -34.70
C ARG A 114 12.04 -1.85 -34.37
N LEU A 115 11.60 -2.06 -33.13
CA LEU A 115 11.01 -3.31 -32.66
C LEU A 115 9.51 -3.32 -32.98
N THR A 116 9.13 -4.10 -33.99
CA THR A 116 7.72 -4.34 -34.36
C THR A 116 7.39 -5.81 -34.12
N HIS A 117 6.53 -6.10 -33.15
CA HIS A 117 6.12 -7.45 -32.81
C HIS A 117 4.69 -7.47 -32.26
N PRO A 118 3.84 -8.50 -32.51
CA PRO A 118 2.46 -8.53 -32.03
C PRO A 118 2.31 -8.37 -30.52
N HIS A 119 3.29 -8.87 -29.75
CA HIS A 119 3.33 -8.87 -28.29
C HIS A 119 4.24 -7.79 -27.68
N VAL A 120 4.57 -6.75 -28.46
CA VAL A 120 5.27 -5.54 -27.99
C VAL A 120 4.41 -4.32 -28.31
N VAL A 121 4.42 -3.32 -27.43
CA VAL A 121 3.79 -2.00 -27.67
C VAL A 121 4.66 -1.23 -28.67
N ALA A 122 4.11 -0.90 -29.84
CA ALA A 122 4.87 -0.21 -30.87
C ALA A 122 5.16 1.26 -30.48
N VAL A 123 6.44 1.66 -30.50
CA VAL A 123 6.82 3.09 -30.42
C VAL A 123 6.67 3.72 -31.81
N TYR A 124 5.91 4.81 -31.90
CA TYR A 124 5.62 5.48 -33.17
C TYR A 124 6.48 6.72 -33.43
N ASP A 125 6.74 7.51 -32.40
CA ASP A 125 7.37 8.84 -32.54
C ASP A 125 7.91 9.34 -31.21
N GLN A 126 8.84 10.30 -31.25
CA GLN A 126 9.49 10.88 -30.08
C GLN A 126 9.97 12.29 -30.38
N GLY A 127 9.81 13.22 -29.44
CA GLY A 127 10.14 14.63 -29.65
C GLY A 127 10.27 15.44 -28.38
N THR A 128 10.53 16.74 -28.55
CA THR A 128 10.64 17.72 -27.48
C THR A 128 9.80 18.95 -27.82
N ALA A 129 8.93 19.37 -26.90
CA ALA A 129 8.03 20.49 -27.09
C ALA A 129 7.75 21.21 -25.76
N ALA A 130 7.72 22.54 -25.76
CA ALA A 130 7.44 23.38 -24.58
C ALA A 130 8.29 23.09 -23.32
N GLY A 131 9.51 22.55 -23.49
CA GLY A 131 10.37 22.15 -22.36
C GLY A 131 10.05 20.76 -21.78
N LEU A 132 9.33 19.91 -22.54
CA LEU A 132 9.00 18.53 -22.17
C LEU A 132 9.54 17.58 -23.24
N ILE A 133 10.06 16.42 -22.82
CA ILE A 133 10.34 15.28 -23.71
C ILE A 133 9.09 14.39 -23.76
N TYR A 134 8.72 13.88 -24.93
CA TYR A 134 7.62 12.92 -25.06
C TYR A 134 7.96 11.71 -25.95
N LEU A 135 7.27 10.61 -25.70
CA LEU A 135 7.24 9.39 -26.48
C LEU A 135 5.80 9.04 -26.84
N ALA A 136 5.49 8.95 -28.14
CA ALA A 136 4.18 8.51 -28.62
C ALA A 136 4.26 7.03 -29.03
N MET A 137 3.39 6.21 -28.43
CA MET A 137 3.35 4.76 -28.61
C MET A 137 1.91 4.28 -28.88
N GLU A 138 1.78 3.00 -29.23
CA GLU A 138 0.50 2.31 -29.39
C GLU A 138 -0.35 2.41 -28.12
N TYR A 139 -1.57 2.93 -28.26
CA TYR A 139 -2.56 2.86 -27.19
C TYR A 139 -3.18 1.47 -27.16
N VAL A 140 -3.02 0.75 -26.06
CA VAL A 140 -3.62 -0.57 -25.83
C VAL A 140 -4.84 -0.38 -24.91
N PRO A 141 -6.08 -0.36 -25.44
CA PRO A 141 -7.28 -0.28 -24.61
C PRO A 141 -7.48 -1.60 -23.85
N GLY A 142 -7.53 -1.52 -22.52
CA GLY A 142 -7.58 -2.67 -21.63
C GLY A 142 -7.02 -2.33 -20.25
N ARG A 143 -6.33 -3.29 -19.62
CA ARG A 143 -5.77 -3.20 -18.26
C ARG A 143 -4.37 -3.81 -18.19
N ASN A 144 -3.62 -3.60 -17.10
CA ASN A 144 -2.32 -4.26 -16.90
C ASN A 144 -2.47 -5.62 -16.18
N LEU A 145 -1.39 -6.39 -16.04
CA LEU A 145 -1.43 -7.72 -15.40
C LEU A 145 -1.61 -7.64 -13.87
N ARG A 146 -1.14 -6.58 -13.20
CA ARG A 146 -1.42 -6.33 -11.76
C ARG A 146 -2.92 -6.20 -11.52
N ASP A 147 -3.61 -5.46 -12.38
CA ASP A 147 -5.08 -5.29 -12.31
C ASP A 147 -5.80 -6.64 -12.41
N VAL A 148 -5.29 -7.57 -13.25
CA VAL A 148 -5.83 -8.92 -13.40
C VAL A 148 -5.58 -9.77 -12.15
N ILE A 149 -4.38 -9.75 -11.59
CA ILE A 149 -4.03 -10.51 -10.37
C ILE A 149 -4.85 -9.99 -9.18
N HIS A 150 -5.00 -8.68 -9.00
CA HIS A 150 -5.87 -8.11 -7.96
C HIS A 150 -7.37 -8.40 -8.18
N GLN A 151 -7.87 -8.37 -9.42
CA GLN A 151 -9.30 -8.56 -9.68
C GLN A 151 -9.76 -10.02 -9.57
N PHE A 152 -8.97 -10.96 -10.07
CA PHE A 152 -9.34 -12.39 -10.11
C PHE A 152 -8.69 -13.22 -9.01
N GLY A 153 -7.74 -12.64 -8.27
CA GLY A 153 -6.86 -13.38 -7.38
C GLY A 153 -5.82 -14.21 -8.15
N PRO A 154 -5.05 -15.05 -7.44
CA PRO A 154 -3.98 -15.83 -8.05
C PRO A 154 -4.49 -16.90 -9.01
N LEU A 155 -3.95 -16.86 -10.22
CA LEU A 155 -4.39 -17.61 -11.39
C LEU A 155 -4.14 -19.12 -11.25
N SER A 156 -4.76 -19.92 -12.11
CA SER A 156 -4.32 -21.30 -12.32
C SER A 156 -3.04 -21.34 -13.15
N GLY A 157 -2.22 -22.40 -13.02
CA GLY A 157 -0.97 -22.52 -13.77
C GLY A 157 -1.19 -22.44 -15.29
N GLU A 158 -2.29 -23.03 -15.77
CA GLU A 158 -2.69 -23.00 -17.19
C GLU A 158 -3.01 -21.57 -17.66
N GLN A 159 -3.65 -20.75 -16.82
CA GLN A 159 -3.97 -19.35 -17.10
C GLN A 159 -2.71 -18.48 -17.06
N ALA A 160 -1.83 -18.69 -16.09
CA ALA A 160 -0.54 -17.99 -15.99
C ALA A 160 0.35 -18.27 -17.22
N LEU A 161 0.43 -19.52 -17.69
CA LEU A 161 1.19 -19.84 -18.91
C LEU A 161 0.55 -19.30 -20.20
N VAL A 162 -0.78 -19.12 -20.24
CA VAL A 162 -1.46 -18.42 -21.35
C VAL A 162 -1.07 -16.94 -21.41
N MET A 163 -0.85 -16.28 -20.28
CA MET A 163 -0.38 -14.89 -20.23
C MET A 163 1.13 -14.76 -20.46
N LEU A 164 1.92 -15.70 -19.92
CA LEU A 164 3.38 -15.67 -20.00
C LEU A 164 3.93 -15.94 -21.41
N GLU A 165 3.30 -16.83 -22.19
CA GLU A 165 3.78 -17.18 -23.53
C GLU A 165 3.92 -15.95 -24.45
N PRO A 166 2.90 -15.10 -24.62
CA PRO A 166 3.04 -13.80 -25.30
C PRO A 166 4.16 -12.89 -24.78
N VAL A 167 4.37 -12.83 -23.46
CA VAL A 167 5.43 -12.01 -22.84
C VAL A 167 6.81 -12.54 -23.24
N LEU A 168 7.01 -13.86 -23.19
CA LEU A 168 8.25 -14.50 -23.61
C LEU A 168 8.48 -14.43 -25.13
N GLU A 169 7.42 -14.44 -25.95
CA GLU A 169 7.53 -14.15 -27.38
C GLU A 169 8.00 -12.71 -27.64
N GLY A 170 7.41 -11.72 -26.94
CA GLY A 170 7.85 -10.32 -27.01
C GLY A 170 9.30 -10.12 -26.59
N LEU A 171 9.70 -10.74 -25.47
CA LEU A 171 11.09 -10.74 -24.99
C LEU A 171 12.03 -11.44 -25.98
N ALA A 172 11.68 -12.61 -26.51
CA ALA A 172 12.52 -13.33 -27.47
C ALA A 172 12.74 -12.52 -28.77
N ALA A 173 11.71 -11.82 -29.26
CA ALA A 173 11.82 -10.92 -30.41
C ALA A 173 12.73 -9.71 -30.11
N ALA A 174 12.62 -9.13 -28.91
CA ALA A 174 13.47 -8.03 -28.47
C ALA A 174 14.95 -8.47 -28.32
N HIS A 175 15.20 -9.60 -27.66
CA HIS A 175 16.53 -10.19 -27.47
C HIS A 175 17.20 -10.50 -28.81
N ALA A 176 16.46 -11.07 -29.77
CA ALA A 176 16.96 -11.35 -31.11
C ALA A 176 17.30 -10.08 -31.91
N ALA A 177 16.66 -8.94 -31.59
CA ALA A 177 16.95 -7.62 -32.16
C ALA A 177 18.02 -6.83 -31.36
N GLY A 178 18.62 -7.43 -30.32
CA GLY A 178 19.68 -6.81 -29.51
C GLY A 178 19.19 -5.93 -28.35
N PHE A 179 17.91 -6.02 -27.99
CA PHE A 179 17.30 -5.28 -26.87
C PHE A 179 17.19 -6.13 -25.61
N VAL A 180 17.20 -5.47 -24.46
CA VAL A 180 16.98 -6.03 -23.13
C VAL A 180 16.01 -5.09 -22.41
N HIS A 181 14.98 -5.64 -21.77
CA HIS A 181 13.88 -4.88 -21.20
C HIS A 181 14.27 -4.19 -19.89
N ARG A 182 14.95 -4.91 -18.98
CA ARG A 182 15.43 -4.51 -17.65
C ARG A 182 14.37 -4.22 -16.58
N ASP A 183 13.14 -3.89 -16.98
CA ASP A 183 12.02 -3.54 -16.09
C ASP A 183 10.78 -4.44 -16.30
N ILE A 184 10.93 -5.77 -16.30
CA ILE A 184 9.79 -6.70 -16.48
C ILE A 184 9.04 -6.85 -15.16
N LYS A 185 7.78 -6.40 -15.15
CA LYS A 185 6.84 -6.44 -14.03
C LYS A 185 5.39 -6.36 -14.52
N PRO A 186 4.36 -6.73 -13.72
CA PRO A 186 2.97 -6.79 -14.17
C PRO A 186 2.40 -5.48 -14.72
N GLU A 187 2.86 -4.33 -14.25
CA GLU A 187 2.46 -3.00 -14.74
C GLU A 187 2.84 -2.79 -16.22
N ASN A 188 3.96 -3.38 -16.64
CA ASN A 188 4.48 -3.28 -18.01
C ASN A 188 3.93 -4.39 -18.94
N VAL A 189 3.05 -5.26 -18.44
CA VAL A 189 2.34 -6.28 -19.23
C VAL A 189 0.88 -5.83 -19.42
N LEU A 190 0.57 -5.31 -20.60
CA LEU A 190 -0.75 -4.81 -20.96
C LEU A 190 -1.60 -5.92 -21.60
N ILE A 191 -2.87 -5.98 -21.23
CA ILE A 191 -3.85 -6.97 -21.68
C ILE A 191 -5.04 -6.21 -22.26
N SER A 192 -5.22 -6.27 -23.58
CA SER A 192 -6.29 -5.54 -24.26
C SER A 192 -7.68 -6.12 -24.03
N ASP A 193 -8.71 -5.32 -24.31
CA ASP A 193 -10.12 -5.74 -24.28
C ASP A 193 -10.44 -6.89 -25.25
N ASP A 194 -9.62 -7.09 -26.30
CA ASP A 194 -9.71 -8.23 -27.23
C ASP A 194 -8.74 -9.37 -26.90
N GLY A 195 -8.14 -9.37 -25.70
CA GLY A 195 -7.36 -10.47 -25.14
C GLY A 195 -5.92 -10.60 -25.65
N ARG A 196 -5.39 -9.57 -26.32
CA ARG A 196 -3.98 -9.54 -26.76
C ARG A 196 -3.10 -9.00 -25.63
N VAL A 197 -2.11 -9.81 -25.26
CA VAL A 197 -1.06 -9.43 -24.30
C VAL A 197 0.07 -8.71 -25.03
N LYS A 198 0.58 -7.61 -24.47
CA LYS A 198 1.71 -6.81 -25.01
C LYS A 198 2.62 -6.33 -23.89
N VAL A 199 3.93 -6.40 -24.11
CA VAL A 199 4.95 -5.82 -23.21
C VAL A 199 5.23 -4.37 -23.62
N ALA A 200 5.18 -3.46 -22.64
CA ALA A 200 5.37 -2.01 -22.78
C ALA A 200 6.70 -1.53 -22.16
N ASP A 201 7.14 -0.32 -22.48
CA ASP A 201 8.27 0.38 -21.80
C ASP A 201 9.68 -0.22 -21.92
N PHE A 202 9.94 -1.04 -22.94
CA PHE A 202 11.26 -1.58 -23.30
C PHE A 202 12.41 -0.55 -23.20
N GLY A 203 13.34 -0.80 -22.26
CA GLY A 203 14.71 -0.27 -22.28
C GLY A 203 14.91 1.19 -21.90
N LEU A 204 13.86 1.96 -21.59
CA LEU A 204 13.95 3.39 -21.24
C LEU A 204 14.62 3.66 -19.87
N ALA A 205 14.69 2.65 -18.99
CA ALA A 205 15.26 2.78 -17.64
C ALA A 205 16.79 2.98 -17.63
N ARG A 206 17.50 2.55 -18.69
CA ARG A 206 18.97 2.63 -18.77
C ARG A 206 19.49 4.07 -18.72
N ALA A 207 18.68 5.05 -19.09
CA ALA A 207 19.04 6.46 -19.05
C ALA A 207 19.37 7.00 -17.64
N LEU A 208 19.06 6.27 -16.56
CA LEU A 208 19.33 6.64 -15.16
C LEU A 208 20.46 5.80 -14.51
N SER A 209 20.54 4.49 -14.78
CA SER A 209 21.43 3.53 -14.09
C SER A 209 22.94 3.72 -14.29
N SER A 210 23.39 4.80 -14.94
CA SER A 210 24.82 5.08 -15.16
C SER A 210 25.39 6.17 -14.24
N ASN A 211 24.56 6.86 -13.46
CA ASN A 211 25.00 7.86 -12.49
C ASN A 211 24.60 7.41 -11.07
N ASN A 212 25.59 7.05 -10.24
CA ASN A 212 25.38 6.71 -8.83
C ASN A 212 25.12 7.99 -8.01
N THR A 213 23.90 8.54 -8.08
CA THR A 213 23.49 9.68 -7.24
C THR A 213 21.98 9.71 -7.02
N SER A 214 21.56 9.98 -5.78
CA SER A 214 20.17 10.25 -5.38
C SER A 214 19.15 9.12 -5.60
N ALA A 215 19.16 8.13 -4.71
CA ALA A 215 18.00 7.31 -4.40
C ALA A 215 16.94 8.16 -3.65
N THR A 216 16.27 9.08 -4.35
CA THR A 216 15.28 9.98 -3.75
C THR A 216 14.03 9.20 -3.29
N THR A 217 13.60 9.48 -2.06
CA THR A 217 12.55 8.76 -1.33
C THR A 217 11.23 8.62 -2.12
N GLY A 218 10.63 7.42 -2.06
CA GLY A 218 9.22 7.18 -2.44
C GLY A 218 8.97 6.38 -3.74
N LEU A 219 9.97 6.12 -4.58
CA LEU A 219 9.75 5.51 -5.92
C LEU A 219 10.29 4.09 -6.12
N ILE A 220 11.02 3.55 -5.16
CA ILE A 220 11.78 2.29 -5.33
C ILE A 220 10.94 1.05 -4.98
N ILE A 221 9.93 1.20 -4.11
CA ILE A 221 9.17 0.12 -3.45
C ILE A 221 8.62 -0.92 -4.43
N GLY A 222 7.95 -0.50 -5.51
CA GLY A 222 7.29 -1.43 -6.44
C GLY A 222 8.19 -2.07 -7.52
N THR A 223 9.44 -1.60 -7.70
CA THR A 223 10.29 -2.07 -8.81
C THR A 223 11.32 -3.13 -8.38
N VAL A 224 11.76 -3.11 -7.11
CA VAL A 224 12.86 -3.99 -6.66
C VAL A 224 12.48 -5.47 -6.67
N ALA A 225 11.22 -5.81 -6.40
CA ALA A 225 10.75 -7.20 -6.30
C ALA A 225 10.89 -8.06 -7.58
N TYR A 226 11.31 -7.47 -8.71
CA TYR A 226 11.56 -8.17 -10.00
C TYR A 226 13.01 -8.06 -10.47
N LEU A 227 13.88 -7.34 -9.73
CA LEU A 227 15.29 -7.20 -10.10
C LEU A 227 16.01 -8.55 -9.98
N SER A 228 16.85 -8.85 -10.96
CA SER A 228 17.71 -10.03 -10.87
C SER A 228 18.93 -9.76 -9.97
N PRO A 229 19.54 -10.81 -9.38
CA PRO A 229 20.73 -10.68 -8.52
C PRO A 229 21.84 -9.81 -9.14
N GLU A 230 22.15 -10.01 -10.42
CA GLU A 230 23.21 -9.26 -11.10
C GLU A 230 22.89 -7.77 -11.30
N GLN A 231 21.59 -7.40 -11.37
CA GLN A 231 21.16 -5.99 -11.38
C GLN A 231 21.41 -5.30 -10.03
N VAL A 232 21.34 -6.07 -8.93
CA VAL A 232 21.59 -5.57 -7.56
C VAL A 232 23.08 -5.53 -7.26
N GLU A 233 23.82 -6.59 -7.58
CA GLU A 233 25.26 -6.71 -7.28
C GLU A 233 26.15 -5.81 -8.16
N HIS A 234 25.85 -5.74 -9.46
CA HIS A 234 26.77 -5.18 -10.47
C HIS A 234 26.16 -4.02 -11.27
N GLY A 235 24.85 -3.80 -11.20
CA GLY A 235 24.12 -2.87 -12.08
C GLY A 235 23.99 -3.35 -13.54
N ASP A 236 24.59 -4.49 -13.88
CA ASP A 236 24.55 -5.09 -15.20
C ASP A 236 23.21 -5.79 -15.46
N ALA A 237 22.73 -5.74 -16.70
CA ALA A 237 21.49 -6.40 -17.11
C ALA A 237 21.51 -6.84 -18.57
N ASP A 238 21.36 -8.15 -18.78
CA ASP A 238 21.25 -8.81 -20.08
C ASP A 238 19.92 -9.59 -20.22
N GLY A 239 19.71 -10.31 -21.32
CA GLY A 239 18.46 -11.04 -21.56
C GLY A 239 18.12 -12.10 -20.49
N ARG A 240 19.09 -12.55 -19.70
CA ARG A 240 18.92 -13.49 -18.57
C ARG A 240 18.40 -12.80 -17.31
N SER A 241 18.51 -11.48 -17.23
CA SER A 241 17.85 -10.64 -16.22
C SER A 241 16.35 -10.55 -16.52
N ASP A 242 15.97 -10.32 -17.78
CA ASP A 242 14.57 -10.37 -18.23
C ASP A 242 13.94 -11.76 -18.00
N VAL A 243 14.71 -12.84 -18.20
CA VAL A 243 14.27 -14.23 -17.88
C VAL A 243 13.99 -14.41 -16.40
N TYR A 244 14.86 -13.90 -15.51
CA TYR A 244 14.66 -13.97 -14.07
C TYR A 244 13.38 -13.23 -13.67
N ALA A 245 13.23 -11.98 -14.11
CA ALA A 245 12.04 -11.17 -13.86
C ALA A 245 10.74 -11.81 -14.40
N ALA A 246 10.78 -12.45 -15.57
CA ALA A 246 9.66 -13.24 -16.10
C ALA A 246 9.38 -14.52 -15.27
N GLY A 247 10.37 -15.08 -14.59
CA GLY A 247 10.21 -16.15 -13.60
C GLY A 247 9.53 -15.68 -12.32
N ILE A 248 9.88 -14.48 -11.83
CA ILE A 248 9.16 -13.80 -10.72
C ILE A 248 7.70 -13.52 -11.11
N LEU A 249 7.48 -12.99 -12.32
CA LEU A 249 6.15 -12.74 -12.88
C LEU A 249 5.29 -14.01 -12.89
N LEU A 250 5.89 -15.17 -13.23
CA LEU A 250 5.21 -16.46 -13.19
C LEU A 250 4.89 -16.92 -11.76
N TYR A 251 5.81 -16.73 -10.81
CA TYR A 251 5.55 -17.01 -9.39
C TYR A 251 4.32 -16.22 -8.91
N GLU A 252 4.35 -14.89 -9.02
CA GLU A 252 3.27 -14.01 -8.55
C GLU A 252 1.92 -14.34 -9.21
N MET A 253 1.91 -14.61 -10.53
CA MET A 253 0.67 -14.99 -11.22
C MET A 253 -0.01 -16.22 -10.63
N VAL A 254 0.72 -17.17 -10.02
CA VAL A 254 0.14 -18.40 -9.45
C VAL A 254 0.04 -18.41 -7.92
N THR A 255 0.81 -17.59 -7.20
CA THR A 255 0.73 -17.42 -5.74
C THR A 255 -0.21 -16.29 -5.33
N GLY A 256 -0.10 -15.13 -5.99
CA GLY A 256 -0.78 -13.86 -5.67
C GLY A 256 0.18 -12.82 -5.10
N ASP A 257 1.33 -13.29 -4.60
CA ASP A 257 2.34 -12.52 -3.86
C ASP A 257 3.72 -12.73 -4.49
N VAL A 258 4.64 -11.77 -4.33
CA VAL A 258 6.03 -11.89 -4.79
C VAL A 258 6.83 -12.89 -3.93
N PRO A 259 7.91 -13.52 -4.45
CA PRO A 259 8.68 -14.52 -3.70
C PRO A 259 9.63 -13.94 -2.65
N HIS A 260 9.94 -12.65 -2.75
CA HIS A 260 10.77 -11.90 -1.81
C HIS A 260 10.04 -10.59 -1.49
N ASP A 261 9.84 -10.33 -0.20
CA ASP A 261 9.11 -9.18 0.34
C ASP A 261 9.78 -8.75 1.65
N GLY A 262 9.58 -7.50 2.07
CA GLY A 262 10.13 -6.97 3.32
C GLY A 262 10.08 -5.45 3.46
N ASP A 263 10.21 -4.99 4.71
CA ASP A 263 9.99 -3.60 5.16
C ASP A 263 10.87 -2.53 4.51
N SER A 264 11.89 -2.90 3.72
CA SER A 264 12.69 -1.97 2.93
C SER A 264 13.02 -2.54 1.54
N PRO A 265 13.11 -1.70 0.50
CA PRO A 265 13.53 -2.18 -0.82
C PRO A 265 14.95 -2.76 -0.80
N LEU A 266 15.83 -2.30 0.10
CA LEU A 266 17.16 -2.88 0.26
C LEU A 266 17.10 -4.31 0.79
N ALA A 267 16.17 -4.63 1.70
CA ALA A 267 15.95 -5.99 2.18
C ALA A 267 15.43 -6.93 1.08
N VAL A 268 14.56 -6.45 0.18
CA VAL A 268 14.10 -7.22 -0.99
C VAL A 268 15.24 -7.44 -1.99
N ALA A 269 16.03 -6.40 -2.30
CA ALA A 269 17.21 -6.51 -3.15
C ALA A 269 18.24 -7.51 -2.57
N TYR A 270 18.49 -7.44 -1.26
CA TYR A 270 19.37 -8.36 -0.55
C TYR A 270 18.86 -9.81 -0.62
N GLN A 271 17.54 -10.03 -0.54
CA GLN A 271 16.95 -11.36 -0.71
C GLN A 271 17.16 -11.92 -2.12
N HIS A 272 16.98 -11.14 -3.19
CA HIS A 272 17.25 -11.61 -4.56
C HIS A 272 18.70 -12.12 -4.74
N VAL A 273 19.66 -11.53 -4.02
CA VAL A 273 21.09 -11.94 -4.03
C VAL A 273 21.36 -13.12 -3.10
N ASN A 274 20.81 -13.13 -1.89
CA ASN A 274 21.23 -14.05 -0.82
C ASN A 274 20.30 -15.25 -0.61
N SER A 275 19.06 -15.18 -1.08
CA SER A 275 18.03 -16.23 -0.99
C SER A 275 17.69 -16.81 -2.37
N ASP A 276 17.36 -18.09 -2.42
CA ASP A 276 16.77 -18.70 -3.62
C ASP A 276 15.25 -18.55 -3.61
N VAL A 277 14.67 -18.15 -4.74
CA VAL A 277 13.21 -18.10 -4.93
C VAL A 277 12.59 -19.48 -4.68
N PRO A 278 11.60 -19.61 -3.79
CA PRO A 278 10.98 -20.89 -3.48
C PRO A 278 10.12 -21.40 -4.65
N ALA A 279 9.91 -22.71 -4.68
CA ALA A 279 8.89 -23.32 -5.52
C ALA A 279 7.49 -22.80 -5.12
N PRO A 280 6.68 -22.22 -6.04
CA PRO A 280 5.33 -21.73 -5.77
C PRO A 280 4.43 -22.67 -4.96
N SER A 281 4.53 -23.99 -5.16
CA SER A 281 3.76 -24.99 -4.42
C SER A 281 3.98 -24.99 -2.90
N ARG A 282 5.10 -24.42 -2.41
CA ARG A 282 5.35 -24.19 -0.98
C ARG A 282 4.43 -23.12 -0.38
N SER A 283 4.09 -22.11 -1.19
CA SER A 283 3.29 -20.96 -0.78
C SER A 283 1.80 -21.20 -1.04
N ARG A 284 1.47 -21.94 -2.12
CA ARG A 284 0.09 -22.30 -2.47
C ARG A 284 -0.03 -23.75 -2.93
N SER A 285 -0.67 -24.59 -2.13
CA SER A 285 -0.94 -25.99 -2.46
C SER A 285 -1.80 -26.14 -3.73
N GLY A 286 -1.46 -27.11 -4.58
CA GLY A 286 -2.22 -27.43 -5.81
C GLY A 286 -1.64 -26.85 -7.10
N ILE A 287 -0.53 -26.11 -7.02
CA ILE A 287 0.27 -25.74 -8.19
C ILE A 287 0.99 -27.00 -8.73
N PRO A 288 0.97 -27.26 -10.06
CA PRO A 288 1.66 -28.42 -10.64
C PRO A 288 3.20 -28.34 -10.52
N PRO A 289 3.91 -29.46 -10.28
CA PRO A 289 5.38 -29.48 -10.23
C PRO A 289 6.07 -28.97 -11.50
N GLU A 290 5.40 -29.02 -12.64
CA GLU A 290 5.88 -28.45 -13.90
C GLU A 290 5.96 -26.92 -13.86
N ILE A 291 5.07 -26.25 -13.13
CA ILE A 291 5.12 -24.79 -12.88
C ILE A 291 6.26 -24.46 -11.91
N ASP A 292 6.43 -25.27 -10.86
CA ASP A 292 7.57 -25.12 -9.94
C ASP A 292 8.90 -25.20 -10.68
N ALA A 293 9.05 -26.18 -11.58
CA ALA A 293 10.26 -26.37 -12.37
C ALA A 293 10.54 -25.18 -13.31
N LEU A 294 9.50 -24.59 -13.92
CA LEU A 294 9.63 -23.40 -14.77
C LEU A 294 10.13 -22.19 -13.96
N VAL A 295 9.49 -21.90 -12.83
CA VAL A 295 9.88 -20.78 -11.95
C VAL A 295 11.30 -20.99 -11.44
N VAL A 296 11.57 -22.10 -10.74
CA VAL A 296 12.85 -22.37 -10.06
C VAL A 296 14.03 -22.48 -11.04
N THR A 297 13.79 -22.78 -12.32
CA THR A 297 14.81 -22.71 -13.37
C THR A 297 15.03 -21.28 -13.87
N ALA A 298 13.96 -20.50 -14.09
CA ALA A 298 14.08 -19.11 -14.51
C ALA A 298 14.72 -18.22 -13.43
N THR A 299 14.44 -18.47 -12.15
CA THR A 299 14.86 -17.64 -11.01
C THR A 299 16.13 -18.12 -10.29
N ARG A 300 16.97 -18.93 -10.94
CA ARG A 300 18.29 -19.29 -10.37
C ARG A 300 19.15 -18.06 -10.15
N ARG A 301 19.87 -18.00 -9.03
CA ARG A 301 20.75 -16.86 -8.73
C ARG A 301 21.88 -16.69 -9.75
N ASP A 302 22.71 -17.70 -10.00
CA ASP A 302 23.69 -17.66 -11.10
C ASP A 302 22.97 -17.58 -12.47
N PRO A 303 23.17 -16.50 -13.26
CA PRO A 303 22.59 -16.37 -14.61
C PRO A 303 22.94 -17.50 -15.55
N LYS A 304 24.04 -18.24 -15.34
CA LYS A 304 24.45 -19.40 -16.17
C LYS A 304 23.60 -20.64 -15.92
N LEU A 305 22.87 -20.70 -14.81
CA LEU A 305 21.98 -21.82 -14.44
C LEU A 305 20.52 -21.56 -14.82
N ARG A 306 20.21 -20.37 -15.34
CA ARG A 306 18.88 -20.00 -15.90
C ARG A 306 18.71 -20.50 -17.33
N TYR A 307 17.51 -20.33 -17.90
CA TYR A 307 17.35 -20.29 -19.35
C TYR A 307 18.23 -19.17 -19.94
N GLN A 308 19.14 -19.51 -20.86
CA GLN A 308 20.11 -18.54 -21.39
C GLN A 308 19.49 -17.52 -22.36
N ARG A 309 18.25 -17.75 -22.83
CA ARG A 309 17.49 -16.85 -23.71
C ARG A 309 15.99 -16.99 -23.43
N ALA A 310 15.21 -15.92 -23.64
CA ALA A 310 13.74 -15.99 -23.50
C ALA A 310 13.08 -17.02 -24.43
N ILE A 311 13.66 -17.30 -25.61
CA ILE A 311 13.16 -18.33 -26.53
C ILE A 311 13.28 -19.76 -25.98
N ASP A 312 14.25 -20.02 -25.10
CA ASP A 312 14.42 -21.33 -24.47
C ASP A 312 13.38 -21.52 -23.34
N PHE A 313 13.15 -20.47 -22.54
CA PHE A 313 12.08 -20.45 -21.55
C PHE A 313 10.69 -20.60 -22.21
N LEU A 314 10.46 -19.93 -23.35
CA LEU A 314 9.24 -20.07 -24.14
C LEU A 314 9.01 -21.49 -24.66
N ALA A 315 10.06 -22.18 -25.11
CA ALA A 315 9.96 -23.58 -25.55
C ALA A 315 9.56 -24.51 -24.40
N ASP A 316 10.08 -24.26 -23.20
CA ASP A 316 9.73 -24.98 -21.97
C ASP A 316 8.30 -24.68 -21.51
N VAL A 317 7.87 -23.42 -21.50
CA VAL A 317 6.48 -23.02 -21.23
C VAL A 317 5.52 -23.72 -22.18
N ARG A 318 5.78 -23.68 -23.49
CA ARG A 318 4.97 -24.37 -24.51
C ARG A 318 4.92 -25.89 -24.30
N ARG A 319 6.02 -26.51 -23.88
CA ARG A 319 6.06 -27.95 -23.52
C ARG A 319 5.19 -28.24 -22.30
N VAL A 320 5.23 -27.42 -21.26
CA VAL A 320 4.39 -27.61 -20.07
C VAL A 320 2.90 -27.41 -20.41
N ARG A 321 2.56 -26.45 -21.28
CA ARG A 321 1.19 -26.24 -21.78
C ARG A 321 0.60 -27.43 -22.58
N THR A 322 1.39 -28.42 -23.02
CA THR A 322 0.86 -29.63 -23.68
C THR A 322 0.63 -30.81 -22.73
N VAL A 323 1.13 -30.77 -21.49
CA VAL A 323 0.90 -31.80 -20.47
C VAL A 323 -0.10 -31.37 -19.39
N LEU A 324 -0.23 -30.06 -19.15
CA LEU A 324 -1.29 -29.49 -18.31
C LEU A 324 -2.65 -29.51 -19.02
N PRO A 325 -3.78 -29.48 -18.28
CA PRO A 325 -5.11 -29.38 -18.89
C PRO A 325 -5.32 -28.05 -19.63
N ALA A 326 -6.40 -27.96 -20.41
CA ALA A 326 -6.76 -26.72 -21.08
C ALA A 326 -7.15 -25.64 -20.06
N ALA A 327 -6.60 -24.43 -20.22
CA ALA A 327 -6.88 -23.29 -19.36
C ALA A 327 -8.38 -22.96 -19.30
N ARG A 328 -8.91 -22.78 -18.09
CA ARG A 328 -10.30 -22.36 -17.89
C ARG A 328 -10.44 -20.87 -18.19
N PRO A 329 -11.53 -20.41 -18.84
CA PRO A 329 -11.80 -18.99 -19.01
C PRO A 329 -11.85 -18.24 -17.67
N PHE A 330 -11.57 -16.94 -17.70
CA PHE A 330 -11.77 -16.04 -16.56
C PHE A 330 -13.27 -15.89 -16.29
N THR A 331 -13.80 -16.67 -15.36
CA THR A 331 -15.18 -16.53 -14.86
C THR A 331 -15.22 -15.55 -13.71
N ASP A 332 -15.95 -14.45 -13.88
CA ASP A 332 -16.26 -13.52 -12.78
C ASP A 332 -17.02 -14.28 -11.66
N SER A 333 -16.60 -14.09 -10.40
CA SER A 333 -16.82 -15.03 -9.28
C SER A 333 -18.23 -14.99 -8.67
N ARG A 334 -19.26 -14.78 -9.49
CA ARG A 334 -20.68 -14.66 -9.09
C ARG A 334 -21.68 -15.45 -9.95
N ALA A 335 -21.22 -16.34 -10.83
CA ALA A 335 -22.09 -17.23 -11.61
C ALA A 335 -22.03 -18.69 -11.11
N THR A 336 -23.18 -19.23 -10.70
CA THR A 336 -23.30 -20.58 -10.12
C THR A 336 -23.09 -21.69 -11.16
N LEU A 337 -22.41 -22.78 -10.75
CA LEU A 337 -22.21 -23.98 -11.57
C LEU A 337 -23.52 -24.73 -11.84
N VAL A 338 -23.68 -25.20 -13.09
CA VAL A 338 -24.49 -26.37 -13.45
C VAL A 338 -23.63 -27.26 -14.35
N VAL A 339 -23.61 -28.56 -14.07
CA VAL A 339 -22.87 -29.57 -14.84
C VAL A 339 -23.87 -30.45 -15.58
N ASP A 340 -23.59 -30.77 -16.84
CA ASP A 340 -24.06 -32.00 -17.48
C ASP A 340 -23.01 -32.47 -18.50
N SER A 341 -22.98 -33.77 -18.83
CA SER A 341 -21.83 -34.43 -19.46
C SER A 341 -22.18 -35.59 -20.39
N THR A 342 -22.03 -35.38 -21.70
CA THR A 342 -21.97 -36.41 -22.78
C THR A 342 -21.12 -35.87 -23.95
N GLY A 343 -20.52 -36.64 -24.86
CA GLY A 343 -20.35 -38.10 -24.92
C GLY A 343 -19.78 -38.61 -26.27
N ALA A 344 -18.55 -39.17 -26.26
CA ALA A 344 -17.96 -40.16 -27.19
C ALA A 344 -17.75 -39.90 -28.72
N ALA A 345 -16.47 -40.07 -29.13
CA ALA A 345 -15.95 -40.90 -30.25
C ALA A 345 -16.04 -40.50 -31.75
N GLY A 346 -15.01 -40.93 -32.51
CA GLY A 346 -14.90 -40.89 -33.99
C GLY A 346 -13.51 -40.40 -34.49
N SER A 347 -12.47 -41.22 -34.73
CA SER A 347 -12.28 -42.37 -35.66
C SER A 347 -11.34 -42.04 -36.84
N ALA A 348 -10.06 -42.39 -36.66
CA ALA A 348 -9.03 -42.82 -37.64
C ALA A 348 -9.09 -42.46 -39.15
N GLY A 349 -7.97 -41.97 -39.69
CA GLY A 349 -7.64 -41.97 -41.14
C GLY A 349 -6.16 -42.29 -41.39
N ARG A 350 -5.84 -43.27 -42.24
CA ARG A 350 -4.48 -43.85 -42.40
C ARG A 350 -4.17 -44.22 -43.86
N ARG A 351 -3.08 -43.70 -44.44
CA ARG A 351 -2.48 -44.17 -45.73
C ARG A 351 -0.95 -44.10 -45.71
N ARG A 352 -0.28 -44.82 -46.63
CA ARG A 352 1.19 -45.08 -46.70
C ARG A 352 1.69 -45.09 -48.15
N ARG A 353 3.04 -45.00 -48.31
CA ARG A 353 3.90 -45.36 -49.48
C ARG A 353 3.87 -44.41 -50.70
N ALA A 354 4.93 -44.31 -51.54
CA ALA A 354 6.38 -44.59 -51.35
C ALA A 354 7.27 -44.17 -52.56
N GLY A 355 8.45 -43.57 -52.27
CA GLY A 355 9.78 -43.74 -52.94
C GLY A 355 9.97 -43.48 -54.46
N PRO A 356 11.20 -43.69 -55.03
CA PRO A 356 12.52 -43.94 -54.39
C PRO A 356 13.72 -43.11 -54.98
N ALA A 357 14.96 -43.57 -54.74
CA ALA A 357 16.32 -43.03 -55.00
C ALA A 357 16.66 -42.59 -56.47
N SER A 358 17.79 -41.92 -56.82
CA SER A 358 19.22 -42.30 -56.61
C SER A 358 20.27 -41.16 -56.85
N PRO A 359 21.61 -41.38 -56.63
CA PRO A 359 22.61 -40.30 -56.41
C PRO A 359 23.73 -40.13 -57.50
N GLY A 360 24.62 -39.14 -57.30
CA GLY A 360 25.90 -38.93 -58.03
C GLY A 360 27.00 -38.30 -57.13
N ARG A 361 28.30 -38.46 -57.46
CA ARG A 361 29.45 -38.24 -56.54
C ARG A 361 30.78 -37.96 -57.29
N ASN A 362 31.66 -37.07 -56.79
CA ASN A 362 33.16 -37.17 -56.72
C ASN A 362 33.89 -35.80 -56.54
N GLN A 363 35.20 -35.84 -56.24
CA GLN A 363 36.01 -34.72 -55.67
C GLN A 363 37.56 -34.82 -56.05
N PRO A 364 38.60 -34.23 -55.36
CA PRO A 364 39.76 -33.47 -55.92
C PRO A 364 41.12 -34.27 -55.86
N PRO A 365 42.38 -33.78 -55.56
CA PRO A 365 43.01 -32.42 -55.41
C PRO A 365 44.54 -32.18 -55.79
N VAL A 366 44.93 -30.95 -56.25
CA VAL A 366 46.15 -30.16 -55.79
C VAL A 366 47.58 -30.78 -56.14
N PRO A 367 48.83 -30.28 -55.83
CA PRO A 367 49.41 -28.98 -55.39
C PRO A 367 50.38 -28.15 -56.35
N PRO A 368 51.76 -28.16 -56.36
CA PRO A 368 52.56 -26.88 -56.34
C PRO A 368 53.89 -26.78 -57.15
N SER A 369 54.61 -25.62 -57.12
CA SER A 369 56.08 -25.50 -56.77
C SER A 369 56.61 -24.02 -56.81
N ARG A 370 57.94 -23.81 -56.62
CA ARG A 370 58.67 -22.52 -56.39
C ARG A 370 59.68 -22.14 -57.51
N ALA A 371 60.09 -20.84 -57.58
CA ALA A 371 61.49 -20.34 -57.38
C ALA A 371 62.04 -19.23 -58.34
N SER A 372 63.00 -18.43 -57.81
CA SER A 372 64.09 -17.67 -58.48
C SER A 372 63.85 -16.32 -59.19
N GLY A 373 64.87 -15.43 -59.15
CA GLY A 373 64.96 -14.09 -59.80
C GLY A 373 65.86 -14.05 -61.06
N PRO A 374 66.31 -12.88 -61.59
CA PRO A 374 67.18 -11.92 -60.88
C PRO A 374 67.05 -10.39 -61.24
N LEU A 375 68.03 -9.58 -60.82
CA LEU A 375 68.29 -8.11 -61.03
C LEU A 375 69.10 -7.83 -62.35
N PRO A 376 69.38 -6.58 -62.87
CA PRO A 376 69.90 -5.37 -62.15
C PRO A 376 69.71 -3.92 -62.75
N GLN A 377 70.45 -2.93 -62.16
CA GLN A 377 70.82 -1.56 -62.63
C GLN A 377 69.76 -0.41 -62.61
N GLU A 378 70.10 0.89 -62.44
CA GLU A 378 71.10 1.57 -61.58
C GLU A 378 70.85 3.11 -61.41
N ARG A 379 70.73 3.60 -60.16
CA ARG A 379 71.32 4.87 -59.58
C ARG A 379 70.96 6.27 -60.22
N PRO A 380 71.37 7.45 -59.66
CA PRO A 380 72.27 7.74 -58.50
C PRO A 380 71.85 8.81 -57.44
N ARG A 381 72.45 8.71 -56.24
CA ARG A 381 72.99 9.75 -55.29
C ARG A 381 72.19 11.05 -54.99
N ARG A 382 72.14 11.58 -53.76
CA ARG A 382 73.25 11.82 -52.79
C ARG A 382 72.88 11.56 -51.30
N ARG A 383 73.90 11.58 -50.43
CA ARG A 383 73.84 11.42 -48.94
C ARG A 383 73.85 12.77 -48.21
N GLY A 384 73.38 12.82 -46.95
CA GLY A 384 73.90 13.78 -45.95
C GLY A 384 73.12 13.91 -44.64
N ARG A 385 73.72 13.50 -43.51
CA ARG A 385 73.44 13.93 -42.11
C ARG A 385 71.97 13.85 -41.61
N LEU A 386 71.56 12.71 -41.04
CA LEU A 386 70.32 12.62 -40.23
C LEU A 386 70.31 11.54 -39.12
N THR A 387 71.39 10.76 -38.94
CA THR A 387 71.41 9.60 -38.03
C THR A 387 71.68 9.92 -36.56
N VAL A 388 72.20 11.13 -36.24
CA VAL A 388 72.56 11.50 -34.86
C VAL A 388 71.36 12.04 -34.08
N THR A 389 70.54 12.90 -34.71
CA THR A 389 69.32 13.46 -34.08
C THR A 389 68.29 12.40 -33.75
N ALA A 390 68.10 11.40 -34.62
CA ALA A 390 67.21 10.27 -34.35
C ALA A 390 67.65 9.45 -33.12
N LEU A 391 68.95 9.24 -32.93
CA LEU A 391 69.49 8.50 -31.79
C LEU A 391 69.33 9.28 -30.47
N VAL A 392 69.58 10.59 -30.48
CA VAL A 392 69.40 11.46 -29.31
C VAL A 392 67.93 11.61 -28.93
N LEU A 393 67.02 11.73 -29.90
CA LEU A 393 65.58 11.75 -29.61
C LEU A 393 65.11 10.40 -29.03
N LEU A 394 65.66 9.28 -29.50
CA LEU A 394 65.34 7.96 -28.93
C LEU A 394 65.86 7.80 -27.49
N THR A 395 67.09 8.24 -27.18
CA THR A 395 67.61 8.16 -25.80
C THR A 395 66.91 9.15 -24.86
N VAL A 396 66.53 10.34 -25.32
CA VAL A 396 65.70 11.28 -24.54
C VAL A 396 64.29 10.71 -24.33
N ALA A 397 63.68 10.08 -25.33
CA ALA A 397 62.37 9.42 -25.17
C ALA A 397 62.44 8.24 -24.18
N VAL A 398 63.49 7.40 -24.25
CA VAL A 398 63.69 6.29 -23.31
C VAL A 398 64.02 6.80 -21.90
N ALA A 399 64.81 7.88 -21.75
CA ALA A 399 65.10 8.48 -20.46
C ALA A 399 63.86 9.17 -19.85
N ALA A 400 63.04 9.83 -20.66
CA ALA A 400 61.75 10.40 -20.23
C ALA A 400 60.74 9.31 -19.85
N PHE A 401 60.68 8.21 -20.62
CA PHE A 401 59.84 7.06 -20.30
C PHE A 401 60.31 6.33 -19.03
N ALA A 402 61.62 6.13 -18.85
CA ALA A 402 62.18 5.58 -17.62
C ALA A 402 61.98 6.52 -16.42
N GLY A 403 62.12 7.83 -16.60
CA GLY A 403 61.83 8.84 -15.58
C GLY A 403 60.36 8.86 -15.18
N TRP A 404 59.44 8.79 -16.15
CA TRP A 404 58.00 8.64 -15.92
C TRP A 404 57.68 7.33 -15.19
N TYR A 405 58.26 6.22 -15.64
CA TYR A 405 58.07 4.90 -15.04
C TYR A 405 58.59 4.84 -13.59
N LEU A 406 59.70 5.50 -13.28
CA LEU A 406 60.25 5.60 -11.92
C LEU A 406 59.55 6.64 -11.03
N ALA A 407 58.96 7.68 -11.61
CA ALA A 407 58.18 8.69 -10.88
C ALA A 407 56.75 8.21 -10.55
N VAL A 408 56.15 7.37 -11.41
CA VAL A 408 54.85 6.73 -11.15
C VAL A 408 55.03 5.44 -10.35
N GLY A 409 56.02 4.61 -10.70
CA GLY A 409 56.25 3.27 -10.14
C GLY A 409 57.07 3.24 -8.86
N ARG A 410 56.66 3.95 -7.80
CA ARG A 410 57.20 3.70 -6.45
C ARG A 410 56.34 4.09 -5.23
N ALA A 411 55.06 4.42 -5.41
CA ALA A 411 54.11 4.33 -4.29
C ALA A 411 53.61 2.89 -4.24
N GLY A 412 53.75 2.20 -3.11
CA GLY A 412 53.02 0.96 -2.90
C GLY A 412 51.53 1.25 -2.75
N SER A 413 50.71 0.35 -3.28
CA SER A 413 49.28 0.28 -2.97
C SER A 413 49.03 -0.92 -2.06
N VAL A 414 48.22 -0.71 -1.04
CA VAL A 414 47.72 -1.74 -0.13
C VAL A 414 46.21 -1.86 -0.39
N PRO A 415 45.64 -3.06 -0.55
CA PRO A 415 44.19 -3.20 -0.69
C PRO A 415 43.51 -2.84 0.64
N THR A 416 42.49 -1.98 0.58
CA THR A 416 41.75 -1.52 1.75
C THR A 416 41.09 -2.70 2.48
N PRO A 417 41.35 -2.91 3.78
CA PRO A 417 40.71 -3.98 4.57
C PRO A 417 39.18 -3.82 4.67
N SER A 418 38.47 -4.93 4.88
CA SER A 418 37.02 -4.90 5.15
C SER A 418 36.75 -4.49 6.59
N ILE A 419 36.34 -3.23 6.79
CA ILE A 419 36.03 -2.63 8.10
C ILE A 419 34.55 -2.27 8.30
N VAL A 420 33.71 -2.43 7.27
CA VAL A 420 32.26 -2.19 7.38
C VAL A 420 31.63 -3.20 8.35
N GLY A 421 30.76 -2.74 9.23
CA GLY A 421 30.16 -3.52 10.31
C GLY A 421 31.04 -3.72 11.56
N MET A 422 32.29 -3.23 11.57
CA MET A 422 33.14 -3.21 12.77
C MET A 422 32.88 -1.96 13.63
N THR A 423 33.24 -2.03 14.91
CA THR A 423 33.38 -0.82 15.74
C THR A 423 34.59 0.02 15.30
N GLN A 424 34.60 1.30 15.67
CA GLN A 424 35.75 2.19 15.42
C GLN A 424 37.07 1.58 15.92
N ALA A 425 37.10 1.04 17.14
CA ALA A 425 38.31 0.52 17.78
C ALA A 425 38.87 -0.74 17.11
N GLU A 426 38.00 -1.59 16.56
CA GLU A 426 38.40 -2.76 15.77
C GLU A 426 38.95 -2.33 14.40
N ALA A 427 38.26 -1.40 13.73
CA ALA A 427 38.70 -0.87 12.44
C ALA A 427 40.03 -0.12 12.53
N GLU A 428 40.29 0.64 13.60
CA GLU A 428 41.58 1.27 13.87
C GLU A 428 42.72 0.23 14.01
N GLN A 429 42.46 -0.92 14.63
CA GLN A 429 43.44 -2.02 14.72
C GLN A 429 43.68 -2.69 13.36
N VAL A 430 42.61 -2.97 12.60
CA VAL A 430 42.70 -3.60 11.27
C VAL A 430 43.40 -2.69 10.26
N LEU A 431 43.09 -1.40 10.23
CA LEU A 431 43.78 -0.42 9.39
C LEU A 431 45.22 -0.18 9.84
N GLY A 432 45.47 -0.07 11.15
CA GLY A 432 46.82 0.08 11.70
C GLY A 432 47.74 -1.10 11.34
N ALA A 433 47.23 -2.32 11.34
CA ALA A 433 47.95 -3.52 10.87
C ALA A 433 48.27 -3.50 9.37
N ALA A 434 47.46 -2.79 8.56
CA ALA A 434 47.71 -2.56 7.13
C ALA A 434 48.56 -1.31 6.85
N GLY A 435 48.98 -0.56 7.88
CA GLY A 435 49.71 0.71 7.71
C GLY A 435 48.85 1.86 7.20
N LEU A 436 47.54 1.82 7.48
CA LEU A 436 46.53 2.82 7.10
C LEU A 436 45.96 3.52 8.34
N THR A 437 45.31 4.67 8.14
CA THR A 437 44.68 5.45 9.21
C THR A 437 43.16 5.52 9.03
N LEU A 438 42.41 5.59 10.13
CA LEU A 438 40.96 5.78 10.12
C LEU A 438 40.60 7.27 10.18
N ALA A 439 39.66 7.72 9.35
CA ALA A 439 39.17 9.09 9.34
C ALA A 439 37.63 9.13 9.38
N ILE A 440 37.05 9.44 10.55
CA ILE A 440 35.59 9.63 10.65
C ILE A 440 35.20 10.84 9.79
N THR A 441 34.41 10.59 8.76
CA THR A 441 34.08 11.57 7.72
C THR A 441 32.65 12.12 7.89
N ASP A 442 31.71 11.27 8.32
CA ASP A 442 30.33 11.68 8.64
C ASP A 442 29.66 10.67 9.62
N THR A 443 28.46 10.97 10.09
CA THR A 443 27.60 10.08 10.88
C THR A 443 26.17 10.06 10.36
N ALA A 444 25.65 8.89 9.99
CA ALA A 444 24.34 8.75 9.34
C ALA A 444 23.44 7.73 10.06
N PHE A 445 22.12 7.88 9.96
CA PHE A 445 21.19 6.86 10.48
C PHE A 445 21.09 5.67 9.51
N SER A 446 20.88 4.46 10.06
CA SER A 446 20.68 3.22 9.30
C SER A 446 19.73 2.30 10.05
N GLU A 447 18.72 1.75 9.35
CA GLU A 447 17.84 0.72 9.92
C GLU A 447 18.54 -0.65 10.04
N ASP A 448 19.57 -0.89 9.22
CA ASP A 448 20.22 -2.19 9.05
C ASP A 448 21.52 -2.33 9.87
N VAL A 449 22.23 -1.21 10.13
CA VAL A 449 23.50 -1.18 10.86
C VAL A 449 23.29 -0.57 12.25
N PRO A 450 23.52 -1.30 13.35
CA PRO A 450 23.49 -0.78 14.72
C PRO A 450 24.34 0.48 14.93
N ALA A 451 24.00 1.27 15.95
CA ALA A 451 24.77 2.45 16.33
C ALA A 451 26.24 2.11 16.67
N ASP A 452 27.12 3.07 16.43
CA ASP A 452 28.57 3.03 16.70
C ASP A 452 29.38 2.00 15.88
N LEU A 453 28.75 1.40 14.85
CA LEU A 453 29.40 0.57 13.83
C LEU A 453 29.62 1.34 12.51
N ILE A 454 30.63 0.96 11.74
CA ILE A 454 30.94 1.57 10.44
C ILE A 454 29.91 1.14 9.38
N LEU A 455 29.21 2.12 8.82
CA LEU A 455 28.19 1.97 7.78
C LEU A 455 28.81 1.81 6.38
N THR A 456 29.81 2.64 6.06
CA THR A 456 30.56 2.61 4.79
C THR A 456 32.01 3.05 5.00
N SER A 457 32.90 2.64 4.09
CA SER A 457 34.26 3.14 3.98
C SER A 457 34.56 3.69 2.59
N ASP A 458 35.39 4.73 2.51
CA ASP A 458 35.97 5.27 1.27
C ASP A 458 37.51 5.35 1.40
N PRO A 459 38.30 4.57 0.64
CA PRO A 459 37.85 3.57 -0.34
C PRO A 459 37.06 2.40 0.27
N ALA A 460 36.29 1.72 -0.58
CA ALA A 460 35.65 0.47 -0.21
C ALA A 460 36.66 -0.68 -0.07
N ALA A 461 36.26 -1.75 0.62
CA ALA A 461 37.11 -2.93 0.82
C ALA A 461 37.62 -3.52 -0.51
N GLY A 462 38.90 -3.89 -0.54
CA GLY A 462 39.57 -4.47 -1.72
C GLY A 462 40.05 -3.45 -2.76
N PHE A 463 39.74 -2.15 -2.64
CA PHE A 463 40.30 -1.11 -3.51
C PHE A 463 41.71 -0.71 -3.08
N ASP A 464 42.58 -0.44 -4.05
CA ASP A 464 43.95 0.02 -3.84
C ASP A 464 44.00 1.43 -3.22
N ILE A 465 44.49 1.53 -1.98
CA ILE A 465 44.86 2.80 -1.34
C ILE A 465 46.38 2.90 -1.23
N ARG A 466 46.92 4.12 -1.27
CA ARG A 466 48.37 4.37 -1.09
C ARG A 466 48.81 3.90 0.30
N GLU A 467 50.03 3.37 0.41
CA GLU A 467 50.71 3.18 1.71
C GLU A 467 50.60 4.47 2.55
N GLN A 468 50.29 4.33 3.85
CA GLN A 468 50.05 5.44 4.80
C GLN A 468 48.82 6.32 4.47
N GLY A 469 47.91 5.86 3.62
CA GLY A 469 46.64 6.53 3.32
C GLY A 469 45.65 6.52 4.49
N SER A 470 44.66 7.42 4.41
CA SER A 470 43.51 7.49 5.31
C SER A 470 42.27 6.91 4.65
N VAL A 471 41.59 5.99 5.33
CA VAL A 471 40.29 5.46 4.93
C VAL A 471 39.21 6.28 5.64
N GLY A 472 38.40 6.99 4.84
CA GLY A 472 37.22 7.69 5.32
C GLY A 472 36.16 6.68 5.78
N VAL A 473 35.49 6.92 6.91
CA VAL A 473 34.39 6.08 7.40
C VAL A 473 33.17 6.91 7.77
N VAL A 474 31.98 6.37 7.49
CA VAL A 474 30.71 6.88 8.03
C VAL A 474 30.28 5.97 9.16
N ILE A 475 30.02 6.53 10.35
CA ILE A 475 29.53 5.75 11.50
C ILE A 475 28.00 5.78 11.52
N SER A 476 27.40 4.61 11.75
CA SER A 476 25.95 4.50 11.94
C SER A 476 25.54 5.09 13.28
N ARG A 477 24.48 5.89 13.27
CA ARG A 477 23.77 6.37 14.46
C ARG A 477 22.64 5.42 14.89
N GLY A 478 22.55 4.25 14.27
CA GLY A 478 21.40 3.35 14.37
C GLY A 478 20.17 3.88 13.62
N PRO A 479 19.00 3.28 13.85
CA PRO A 479 17.76 3.64 13.16
C PRO A 479 17.26 5.07 13.45
N GLU A 480 16.58 5.71 12.49
CA GLU A 480 15.97 7.03 12.70
C GLU A 480 14.60 6.87 13.38
N ARG A 481 14.41 7.46 14.57
CA ARG A 481 13.18 7.31 15.38
C ARG A 481 12.60 8.66 15.79
N PHE A 482 11.27 8.74 15.76
CA PHE A 482 10.47 9.91 16.10
C PHE A 482 9.55 9.55 17.26
N THR A 483 9.61 10.31 18.35
CA THR A 483 8.70 10.14 19.49
C THR A 483 7.32 10.69 19.15
N ILE A 484 6.26 9.88 19.33
CA ILE A 484 4.88 10.37 19.15
C ILE A 484 4.58 11.44 20.23
N PRO A 485 4.22 12.68 19.84
CA PRO A 485 4.00 13.78 20.78
C PRO A 485 2.76 13.56 21.66
N ASP A 486 2.76 14.19 22.85
CA ASP A 486 1.58 14.21 23.71
C ASP A 486 0.55 15.21 23.19
N VAL A 487 -0.42 14.68 22.46
CA VAL A 487 -1.58 15.41 21.94
C VAL A 487 -2.85 15.22 22.78
N SER A 488 -2.74 14.67 23.99
CA SER A 488 -3.90 14.43 24.85
C SER A 488 -4.57 15.75 25.27
N GLY A 489 -5.91 15.79 25.22
CA GLY A 489 -6.68 16.99 25.50
C GLY A 489 -6.63 18.10 24.43
N LEU A 490 -5.82 17.95 23.36
CA LEU A 490 -5.84 18.84 22.20
C LEU A 490 -7.09 18.60 21.32
N SER A 491 -7.48 19.56 20.47
CA SER A 491 -8.46 19.27 19.43
C SER A 491 -7.82 18.42 18.32
N ALA A 492 -8.62 17.75 17.51
CA ALA A 492 -8.10 16.92 16.42
C ALA A 492 -7.20 17.71 15.43
N ALA A 493 -7.51 18.99 15.17
CA ALA A 493 -6.74 19.84 14.28
C ALA A 493 -5.42 20.34 14.90
N ASP A 494 -5.42 20.63 16.21
CA ASP A 494 -4.17 20.99 16.91
C ASP A 494 -3.24 19.76 16.98
N ALA A 495 -3.80 18.59 17.29
CA ALA A 495 -3.10 17.32 17.32
C ALA A 495 -2.52 16.95 15.95
N GLU A 496 -3.23 17.22 14.85
CA GLU A 496 -2.76 17.02 13.49
C GLU A 496 -1.54 17.91 13.17
N SER A 497 -1.55 19.17 13.62
CA SER A 497 -0.41 20.06 13.47
C SER A 497 0.83 19.59 14.25
N GLU A 498 0.66 19.10 15.48
CA GLU A 498 1.77 18.59 16.32
C GLU A 498 2.35 17.28 15.77
N ILE A 499 1.51 16.31 15.38
CA ILE A 499 1.94 15.04 14.79
C ILE A 499 2.69 15.27 13.48
N THR A 500 2.17 16.15 12.61
CA THR A 500 2.84 16.50 11.35
C THR A 500 4.14 17.27 11.61
N GLY A 501 4.18 18.15 12.61
CA GLY A 501 5.39 18.85 13.05
C GLY A 501 6.48 17.92 13.58
N ALA A 502 6.09 16.78 14.18
CA ALA A 502 6.99 15.73 14.65
C ALA A 502 7.52 14.80 13.54
N GLY A 503 7.17 15.01 12.26
CA GLY A 503 7.62 14.17 11.15
C GLY A 503 6.88 12.83 11.02
N LEU A 504 5.64 12.79 11.52
CA LEU A 504 4.70 11.66 11.46
C LEU A 504 3.48 12.04 10.61
N THR A 505 2.61 11.09 10.28
CA THR A 505 1.36 11.36 9.55
C THR A 505 0.13 11.05 10.40
N VAL A 506 -0.98 11.76 10.18
CA VAL A 506 -2.26 11.45 10.85
C VAL A 506 -3.05 10.42 10.03
N GLY A 507 -3.60 9.43 10.73
CA GLY A 507 -4.44 8.38 10.17
C GLY A 507 -5.93 8.67 10.26
N SER A 508 -6.68 7.65 10.64
CA SER A 508 -8.12 7.71 10.89
C SER A 508 -8.43 8.30 12.27
N SER A 509 -9.54 9.04 12.37
CA SER A 509 -10.11 9.44 13.65
C SER A 509 -11.19 8.43 14.08
N LYS A 510 -10.99 7.82 15.24
CA LYS A 510 -11.92 6.88 15.89
C LYS A 510 -12.58 7.59 17.06
N GLU A 511 -13.90 7.54 17.16
CA GLU A 511 -14.63 8.23 18.23
C GLU A 511 -15.05 7.27 19.36
N ALA A 512 -14.61 7.53 20.59
CA ALA A 512 -14.91 6.73 21.79
C ALA A 512 -15.64 7.58 22.85
N PHE A 513 -16.45 6.96 23.72
CA PHE A 513 -16.98 7.66 24.90
C PHE A 513 -15.93 7.67 26.01
N ASP A 514 -15.70 8.84 26.62
CA ASP A 514 -14.77 9.02 27.74
C ASP A 514 -15.43 9.91 28.80
N ASP A 515 -15.50 9.42 30.03
CA ASP A 515 -16.19 10.11 31.13
C ASP A 515 -15.33 11.21 31.79
N THR A 516 -14.07 11.38 31.36
CA THR A 516 -13.10 12.35 31.89
C THR A 516 -12.70 13.42 30.87
N VAL A 517 -12.59 13.07 29.59
CA VAL A 517 -12.16 13.97 28.50
C VAL A 517 -13.36 14.57 27.78
N ALA A 518 -13.38 15.90 27.65
CA ALA A 518 -14.45 16.63 26.98
C ALA A 518 -14.63 16.24 25.50
N ALA A 519 -15.87 16.29 25.00
CA ALA A 519 -16.19 15.93 23.62
C ALA A 519 -15.40 16.77 22.60
N GLY A 520 -14.91 16.13 21.53
CA GLY A 520 -14.10 16.75 20.49
C GLY A 520 -12.60 16.93 20.83
N LYS A 521 -12.15 16.39 21.97
CA LYS A 521 -10.73 16.35 22.37
C LYS A 521 -10.14 14.95 22.19
N VAL A 522 -8.85 14.88 21.85
CA VAL A 522 -8.11 13.61 21.72
C VAL A 522 -7.90 12.99 23.10
N THR A 523 -8.19 11.70 23.25
CA THR A 523 -7.96 10.90 24.46
C THR A 523 -6.65 10.14 24.39
N GLN A 524 -6.37 9.52 23.25
CA GLN A 524 -5.25 8.61 23.00
C GLN A 524 -4.88 8.61 21.51
N THR A 525 -3.69 8.12 21.19
CA THR A 525 -3.22 7.84 19.84
C THR A 525 -2.92 6.36 19.67
N ASP A 526 -2.92 5.87 18.43
CA ASP A 526 -2.40 4.55 18.06
C ASP A 526 -1.47 4.68 16.83
N PRO A 527 -0.14 4.50 16.97
CA PRO A 527 0.57 4.04 18.16
C PRO A 527 0.58 5.07 19.31
N LYS A 528 0.95 4.62 20.51
CA LYS A 528 0.76 5.38 21.75
C LYS A 528 1.68 6.59 21.88
N ILE A 529 1.17 7.65 22.51
CA ILE A 529 1.93 8.81 22.99
C ILE A 529 3.23 8.36 23.68
N GLY A 530 4.35 9.00 23.33
CA GLY A 530 5.67 8.69 23.89
C GLY A 530 6.35 7.44 23.33
N SER A 531 5.71 6.66 22.44
CA SER A 531 6.39 5.57 21.73
C SER A 531 7.25 6.08 20.58
N GLU A 532 8.28 5.32 20.22
CA GLU A 532 9.14 5.59 19.07
C GLU A 532 8.56 4.97 17.80
N ALA A 533 8.45 5.79 16.75
CA ALA A 533 7.94 5.42 15.44
C ALA A 533 8.97 5.75 14.34
N LYS A 534 8.77 5.19 13.13
CA LYS A 534 9.53 5.61 11.94
C LYS A 534 9.00 6.94 11.41
N ARG A 535 9.82 7.65 10.62
CA ARG A 535 9.35 8.81 9.84
C ARG A 535 8.08 8.46 9.05
N ASP A 536 7.17 9.41 8.93
CA ASP A 536 5.89 9.31 8.22
C ASP A 536 4.91 8.24 8.77
N THR A 537 5.20 7.58 9.90
CA THR A 537 4.30 6.58 10.51
C THR A 537 2.92 7.18 10.76
N VAL A 538 1.89 6.42 10.37
CA VAL A 538 0.49 6.79 10.53
C VAL A 538 0.07 6.67 11.99
N VAL A 539 -0.42 7.77 12.56
CA VAL A 539 -0.93 7.87 13.93
C VAL A 539 -2.45 8.07 13.87
N ASP A 540 -3.22 7.05 14.22
CA ASP A 540 -4.67 7.14 14.41
C ASP A 540 -4.99 7.98 15.66
N LEU A 541 -6.04 8.80 15.59
CA LEU A 541 -6.51 9.62 16.71
C LEU A 541 -7.76 9.00 17.35
N ILE A 542 -7.76 8.82 18.67
CA ILE A 542 -8.96 8.47 19.42
C ILE A 542 -9.54 9.75 20.03
N VAL A 543 -10.74 10.14 19.59
CA VAL A 543 -11.42 11.39 19.97
C VAL A 543 -12.60 11.10 20.90
N SER A 544 -12.73 11.87 21.97
CA SER A 544 -13.84 11.74 22.91
C SER A 544 -15.16 12.21 22.30
N LYS A 545 -16.21 11.39 22.44
CA LYS A 545 -17.63 11.75 22.28
C LYS A 545 -18.20 12.46 23.52
N GLY A 546 -17.38 12.65 24.55
CA GLY A 546 -17.78 12.98 25.91
C GLY A 546 -18.25 11.75 26.69
N ALA A 547 -18.73 12.01 27.91
CA ALA A 547 -19.20 10.98 28.83
C ALA A 547 -20.40 10.19 28.26
N LYS A 548 -20.49 8.91 28.61
CA LYS A 548 -21.51 8.01 28.05
C LYS A 548 -22.93 8.47 28.42
N PRO A 549 -23.86 8.62 27.45
CA PRO A 549 -25.24 9.01 27.74
C PRO A 549 -26.03 7.87 28.39
N VAL A 550 -26.70 8.18 29.50
CA VAL A 550 -27.52 7.28 30.32
C VAL A 550 -28.96 7.84 30.39
N PRO A 551 -29.97 7.14 29.85
CA PRO A 551 -31.37 7.54 30.02
C PRO A 551 -31.86 7.19 31.43
N LEU A 552 -32.41 8.17 32.16
CA LEU A 552 -32.91 7.94 33.52
C LEU A 552 -34.21 7.12 33.52
N PRO A 553 -34.24 5.91 34.10
CA PRO A 553 -35.46 5.13 34.25
C PRO A 553 -36.41 5.77 35.27
N ASP A 554 -37.72 5.54 35.14
CA ASP A 554 -38.65 5.98 36.18
C ASP A 554 -38.56 5.08 37.43
N VAL A 555 -38.34 5.73 38.56
CA VAL A 555 -38.25 5.13 39.90
C VAL A 555 -39.18 5.82 40.91
N VAL A 556 -40.00 6.78 40.49
CA VAL A 556 -41.00 7.43 41.35
C VAL A 556 -42.03 6.38 41.81
N GLY A 557 -42.49 6.50 43.06
CA GLY A 557 -43.38 5.53 43.70
C GLY A 557 -42.74 4.17 44.02
N ARG A 558 -41.47 3.92 43.66
CA ARG A 558 -40.76 2.68 44.03
C ARG A 558 -40.02 2.83 45.36
N LYS A 559 -39.80 1.68 46.02
CA LYS A 559 -39.01 1.57 47.27
C LYS A 559 -37.61 2.16 47.07
N ALA A 560 -37.22 3.10 47.93
CA ALA A 560 -35.98 3.87 47.78
C ALA A 560 -34.71 3.01 47.69
N ALA A 561 -34.65 1.90 48.42
CA ALA A 561 -33.54 0.93 48.33
C ALA A 561 -33.49 0.18 46.98
N GLY A 562 -34.64 0.00 46.32
CA GLY A 562 -34.71 -0.48 44.94
C GLY A 562 -34.22 0.58 43.97
N ALA A 563 -34.83 1.78 44.03
CA ALA A 563 -34.49 2.93 43.19
C ALA A 563 -32.99 3.26 43.22
N LYS A 564 -32.37 3.35 44.41
CA LYS A 564 -30.94 3.62 44.56
C LYS A 564 -30.06 2.54 43.93
N ARG A 565 -30.42 1.25 44.05
CA ARG A 565 -29.68 0.16 43.38
C ARG A 565 -29.82 0.22 41.86
N THR A 566 -31.01 0.52 41.34
CA THR A 566 -31.24 0.67 39.90
C THR A 566 -30.41 1.81 39.31
N LEU A 567 -30.39 2.99 39.96
CA LEU A 567 -29.65 4.15 39.47
C LEU A 567 -28.12 4.02 39.68
N ALA A 568 -27.66 3.49 40.82
CA ALA A 568 -26.24 3.24 41.04
C ALA A 568 -25.70 2.16 40.09
N GLY A 569 -26.52 1.16 39.73
CA GLY A 569 -26.19 0.16 38.69
C GLY A 569 -26.08 0.71 37.27
N LEU A 570 -26.45 1.98 37.05
CA LEU A 570 -26.23 2.73 35.80
C LEU A 570 -25.03 3.69 35.89
N GLY A 571 -24.23 3.63 36.96
CA GLY A 571 -23.03 4.46 37.14
C GLY A 571 -23.30 5.89 37.62
N LEU A 572 -24.42 6.13 38.32
CA LEU A 572 -24.85 7.47 38.74
C LEU A 572 -24.62 7.73 40.24
N ASP A 573 -24.29 8.97 40.63
CA ASP A 573 -24.18 9.38 42.03
C ASP A 573 -25.58 9.63 42.63
N VAL A 574 -26.05 8.74 43.50
CA VAL A 574 -27.41 8.78 44.04
C VAL A 574 -27.44 9.34 45.47
N VAL A 575 -27.74 10.64 45.57
CA VAL A 575 -28.03 11.33 46.83
C VAL A 575 -29.52 11.19 47.16
N ALA A 576 -29.87 10.97 48.43
CA ALA A 576 -31.25 10.77 48.85
C ALA A 576 -31.62 11.63 50.08
N ASP A 577 -32.55 12.54 49.89
CA ASP A 577 -33.21 13.33 50.93
C ASP A 577 -34.52 12.68 51.37
N SER A 578 -35.08 13.10 52.51
CA SER A 578 -36.35 12.59 53.02
C SER A 578 -37.31 13.69 53.49
N LYS A 579 -38.53 13.72 52.94
CA LYS A 579 -39.61 14.65 53.29
C LYS A 579 -40.87 13.89 53.73
N PHE A 580 -41.79 14.57 54.42
CA PHE A 580 -43.11 14.01 54.71
C PHE A 580 -44.01 14.13 53.48
N SER A 581 -44.93 13.17 53.30
CA SER A 581 -45.93 13.14 52.22
C SER A 581 -47.15 12.34 52.71
N GLU A 582 -48.35 12.82 52.41
CA GLU A 582 -49.59 12.10 52.73
C GLU A 582 -49.88 11.00 51.70
N ASP A 583 -49.50 11.24 50.44
CA ASP A 583 -49.86 10.44 49.26
C ASP A 583 -48.89 9.29 48.98
N VAL A 584 -47.61 9.43 49.37
CA VAL A 584 -46.54 8.47 49.07
C VAL A 584 -46.19 7.66 50.31
N GLN A 585 -46.30 6.33 50.22
CA GLN A 585 -46.00 5.42 51.33
C GLN A 585 -44.56 5.59 51.84
N LYS A 586 -44.40 5.50 53.17
CA LYS A 586 -43.11 5.60 53.86
C LYS A 586 -42.07 4.65 53.25
N GLY A 587 -40.92 5.19 52.88
CA GLY A 587 -39.81 4.47 52.25
C GLY A 587 -39.82 4.42 50.72
N ASP A 588 -40.84 4.98 50.05
CA ASP A 588 -40.88 5.12 48.60
C ASP A 588 -40.39 6.50 48.12
N VAL A 589 -40.00 6.60 46.85
CA VAL A 589 -39.54 7.83 46.19
C VAL A 589 -40.74 8.72 45.85
N ILE A 590 -40.75 9.94 46.40
CA ILE A 590 -41.70 11.02 46.08
C ILE A 590 -41.35 11.65 44.73
N SER A 591 -40.07 11.96 44.51
CA SER A 591 -39.61 12.61 43.28
C SER A 591 -38.12 12.36 43.01
N MET A 592 -37.72 12.61 41.76
CA MET A 592 -36.35 12.45 41.26
C MET A 592 -35.95 13.69 40.44
N THR A 593 -34.71 14.14 40.62
CA THR A 593 -34.10 15.24 39.85
C THR A 593 -32.72 14.81 39.35
N PRO A 594 -32.43 14.85 38.03
CA PRO A 594 -33.34 15.18 36.92
C PRO A 594 -34.52 14.22 36.75
N LYS A 595 -35.53 14.60 35.96
CA LYS A 595 -36.77 13.80 35.80
C LYS A 595 -36.52 12.51 35.01
N ALA A 596 -37.38 11.50 35.20
CA ALA A 596 -37.39 10.28 34.39
C ALA A 596 -37.47 10.61 32.88
N GLY A 597 -36.81 9.81 32.04
CA GLY A 597 -36.65 10.06 30.60
C GLY A 597 -35.62 11.14 30.23
N THR A 598 -35.07 11.89 31.20
CA THR A 598 -33.91 12.77 30.94
C THR A 598 -32.69 11.91 30.63
N VAL A 599 -31.91 12.28 29.61
CA VAL A 599 -30.58 11.69 29.37
C VAL A 599 -29.55 12.50 30.15
N VAL A 600 -28.71 11.81 30.92
CA VAL A 600 -27.61 12.39 31.70
C VAL A 600 -26.30 11.69 31.37
N SER A 601 -25.16 12.29 31.70
CA SER A 601 -23.86 11.60 31.60
C SER A 601 -23.72 10.52 32.66
N SER A 602 -22.94 9.48 32.36
CA SER A 602 -22.25 8.65 33.37
C SER A 602 -21.66 9.51 34.50
N GLY A 603 -21.67 9.03 35.74
CA GLY A 603 -21.22 9.76 36.92
C GLY A 603 -22.13 10.91 37.40
N SER A 604 -23.19 11.28 36.65
CA SER A 604 -24.06 12.41 37.03
C SER A 604 -24.77 12.19 38.36
N ARG A 605 -24.91 13.27 39.14
CA ARG A 605 -25.70 13.26 40.39
C ARG A 605 -27.19 13.26 40.12
N VAL A 606 -27.88 12.27 40.70
CA VAL A 606 -29.34 12.20 40.78
C VAL A 606 -29.77 12.35 42.24
N SER A 607 -30.63 13.34 42.51
CA SER A 607 -31.26 13.54 43.82
C SER A 607 -32.60 12.82 43.85
N LEU A 608 -32.79 11.97 44.87
CA LEU A 608 -34.07 11.33 45.21
C LEU A 608 -34.66 12.00 46.45
N VAL A 609 -35.95 12.32 46.40
CA VAL A 609 -36.72 12.70 47.60
C VAL A 609 -37.56 11.49 48.03
N THR A 610 -37.40 11.05 49.27
CA THR A 610 -38.04 9.85 49.82
C THR A 610 -39.08 10.19 50.88
N SER A 611 -40.15 9.37 50.99
CA SER A 611 -41.22 9.60 51.96
C SER A 611 -40.87 9.12 53.37
N LYS A 612 -40.96 10.02 54.35
CA LYS A 612 -41.00 9.70 55.78
C LYS A 612 -42.37 9.13 56.22
N GLY A 613 -43.37 9.13 55.33
CA GLY A 613 -44.79 8.97 55.62
C GLY A 613 -45.49 10.33 55.84
N PRO A 614 -46.76 10.32 56.27
CA PRO A 614 -47.50 11.53 56.60
C PRO A 614 -46.79 12.37 57.68
N PRO A 615 -46.98 13.70 57.71
CA PRO A 615 -46.44 14.55 58.76
C PRO A 615 -46.95 14.10 60.14
N PRO A 616 -46.14 14.24 61.20
CA PRO A 616 -46.59 13.94 62.55
C PRO A 616 -47.66 14.95 62.99
N VAL A 617 -48.59 14.47 63.81
CA VAL A 617 -49.70 15.22 64.38
C VAL A 617 -49.37 15.55 65.82
N THR A 618 -49.49 16.82 66.19
CA THR A 618 -49.35 17.27 67.58
C THR A 618 -50.56 16.81 68.39
N VAL A 619 -50.33 16.10 69.49
CA VAL A 619 -51.38 15.71 70.43
C VAL A 619 -51.92 16.98 71.11
N PRO A 620 -53.23 17.29 71.00
CA PRO A 620 -53.82 18.46 71.65
C PRO A 620 -53.85 18.30 73.17
N ASN A 621 -54.07 19.41 73.88
CA ASN A 621 -54.48 19.32 75.29
C ASN A 621 -55.95 18.91 75.35
N LEU A 622 -56.21 17.74 75.91
CA LEU A 622 -57.53 17.14 76.09
C LEU A 622 -57.96 17.15 77.56
N ILE A 623 -57.07 17.47 78.50
CA ILE A 623 -57.40 17.56 79.93
C ILE A 623 -58.60 18.51 80.12
N ASP A 624 -59.51 18.12 81.01
CA ASP A 624 -60.76 18.83 81.32
C ASP A 624 -61.79 18.89 80.15
N SER A 625 -61.51 18.25 79.00
CA SER A 625 -62.48 18.13 77.91
C SER A 625 -63.47 16.98 78.16
N PRO A 626 -64.76 17.15 77.80
CA PRO A 626 -65.73 16.04 77.78
C PRO A 626 -65.30 14.93 76.82
N LYS A 627 -65.58 13.67 77.18
CA LYS A 627 -65.26 12.45 76.41
C LYS A 627 -65.63 12.56 74.94
N SER A 628 -66.86 12.99 74.63
CA SER A 628 -67.36 13.14 73.26
C SER A 628 -66.57 14.17 72.43
N LYS A 629 -66.18 15.30 73.04
CA LYS A 629 -65.35 16.34 72.43
C LYS A 629 -63.92 15.84 72.19
N ALA A 630 -63.32 15.18 73.18
CA ALA A 630 -61.97 14.64 73.09
C ALA A 630 -61.82 13.58 71.99
N ILE A 631 -62.78 12.64 71.89
CA ILE A 631 -62.82 11.63 70.82
C ILE A 631 -62.99 12.30 69.45
N SER A 632 -63.87 13.30 69.34
CA SER A 632 -64.12 14.03 68.08
C SER A 632 -62.90 14.81 67.61
N GLU A 633 -62.17 15.46 68.52
CA GLU A 633 -60.95 16.21 68.23
C GLU A 633 -59.79 15.28 67.81
N LEU A 634 -59.58 14.17 68.52
CA LEU A 634 -58.61 13.15 68.09
C LEU A 634 -58.94 12.61 66.70
N LYS A 635 -60.21 12.29 66.43
CA LYS A 635 -60.68 11.81 65.12
C LYS A 635 -60.47 12.87 64.03
N ARG A 636 -60.73 14.15 64.30
CA ARG A 636 -60.50 15.29 63.39
C ARG A 636 -59.02 15.42 63.00
N LEU A 637 -58.14 15.17 63.95
CA LEU A 637 -56.68 15.17 63.76
C LEU A 637 -56.13 13.85 63.16
N GLY A 638 -57.00 12.89 62.83
CA GLY A 638 -56.60 11.59 62.26
C GLY A 638 -55.92 10.66 63.27
N LEU A 639 -56.14 10.87 64.57
CA LEU A 639 -55.66 10.03 65.67
C LEU A 639 -56.76 9.08 66.15
N LYS A 640 -56.36 7.96 66.76
CA LYS A 640 -57.28 6.98 67.35
C LYS A 640 -57.43 7.25 68.83
N ALA A 641 -58.66 7.42 69.32
CA ALA A 641 -58.91 7.48 70.76
C ALA A 641 -58.90 6.05 71.34
N ARG A 642 -58.10 5.82 72.39
CA ARG A 642 -58.23 4.67 73.30
C ARG A 642 -58.78 5.21 74.61
N VAL A 643 -60.01 4.84 74.94
CA VAL A 643 -60.65 5.29 76.19
C VAL A 643 -60.38 4.26 77.29
N LEU A 644 -60.04 4.73 78.49
CA LEU A 644 -60.06 3.97 79.74
C LEU A 644 -60.98 4.72 80.71
N GLU A 645 -61.86 4.00 81.39
CA GLU A 645 -62.90 4.57 82.25
C GLU A 645 -62.67 4.07 83.69
N ALA A 646 -62.82 4.95 84.67
CA ALA A 646 -62.77 4.58 86.08
C ALA A 646 -64.11 3.97 86.52
N GLU A 647 -64.08 3.06 87.49
CA GLU A 647 -65.31 2.53 88.08
C GLU A 647 -65.98 3.59 88.97
N ALA A 648 -67.19 4.00 88.58
CA ALA A 648 -68.12 4.84 89.34
C ALA A 648 -67.68 6.30 89.65
N THR A 649 -67.41 7.11 88.62
CA THR A 649 -67.30 8.58 88.76
C THR A 649 -68.18 9.33 87.73
N PRO A 650 -68.74 10.53 88.08
CA PRO A 650 -69.86 11.11 87.32
C PRO A 650 -69.49 12.29 86.38
N LEU A 651 -68.22 12.57 86.07
CA LEU A 651 -67.82 13.84 85.45
C LEU A 651 -67.65 13.80 83.91
N ASP A 652 -67.57 12.61 83.29
CA ASP A 652 -67.35 12.37 81.85
C ASP A 652 -66.19 13.17 81.23
N ARG A 653 -65.12 13.42 82.01
CA ARG A 653 -64.03 14.33 81.66
C ARG A 653 -62.67 13.65 81.66
N VAL A 654 -61.82 14.06 80.71
CA VAL A 654 -60.45 13.56 80.61
C VAL A 654 -59.60 14.15 81.74
N TYR A 655 -59.19 13.33 82.70
CA TYR A 655 -58.26 13.74 83.78
C TYR A 655 -56.79 13.40 83.47
N SER A 656 -56.55 12.48 82.53
CA SER A 656 -55.21 12.06 82.12
C SER A 656 -55.21 11.69 80.63
N GLN A 657 -54.18 12.11 79.92
CA GLN A 657 -53.90 11.70 78.53
C GLN A 657 -52.47 11.14 78.42
N ASP A 658 -52.29 10.20 77.50
CA ASP A 658 -51.01 9.61 77.16
C ASP A 658 -50.98 9.30 75.64
N PRO A 659 -50.10 9.92 74.83
CA PRO A 659 -49.05 10.86 75.24
C PRO A 659 -49.56 12.23 75.72
N ALA A 660 -48.66 12.96 76.37
CA ALA A 660 -48.90 14.31 76.89
C ALA A 660 -49.19 15.33 75.76
N ALA A 661 -49.87 16.42 76.12
CA ALA A 661 -50.17 17.51 75.20
C ALA A 661 -48.87 18.10 74.61
N GLY A 662 -48.90 18.48 73.32
CA GLY A 662 -47.72 18.97 72.60
C GLY A 662 -46.79 17.89 72.03
N THR A 663 -46.94 16.62 72.43
CA THR A 663 -46.18 15.50 71.85
C THR A 663 -46.50 15.36 70.36
N GLN A 664 -45.50 15.19 69.50
CA GLN A 664 -45.71 14.84 68.09
C GLN A 664 -45.76 13.32 67.91
N ILE A 665 -46.85 12.80 67.32
CA ILE A 665 -47.00 11.36 67.03
C ILE A 665 -47.43 11.12 65.58
N PRO A 666 -47.16 9.94 64.99
CA PRO A 666 -47.63 9.61 63.65
C PRO A 666 -49.16 9.69 63.51
N LYS A 667 -49.63 10.20 62.37
CA LYS A 667 -51.05 10.16 61.98
C LYS A 667 -51.54 8.71 62.02
N GLY A 668 -52.70 8.46 62.65
CA GLY A 668 -53.25 7.12 62.90
C GLY A 668 -52.78 6.42 64.19
N SER A 669 -51.86 7.00 64.96
CA SER A 669 -51.49 6.51 66.30
C SER A 669 -52.63 6.62 67.30
N ALA A 670 -52.56 5.81 68.36
CA ALA A 670 -53.51 5.87 69.47
C ALA A 670 -53.07 6.88 70.54
N VAL A 671 -54.01 7.70 71.01
CA VAL A 671 -53.88 8.50 72.25
C VAL A 671 -54.82 7.86 73.27
N THR A 672 -54.25 7.49 74.42
CA THR A 672 -55.00 6.96 75.57
C THR A 672 -55.54 8.13 76.37
N ILE A 673 -56.85 8.21 76.54
CA ILE A 673 -57.52 9.16 77.45
C ILE A 673 -58.17 8.40 78.59
N ARG A 674 -57.96 8.86 79.82
CA ARG A 674 -58.58 8.32 81.03
C ARG A 674 -59.70 9.26 81.48
N ILE A 675 -60.89 8.71 81.67
CA ILE A 675 -62.10 9.45 82.02
C ILE A 675 -62.39 9.29 83.52
N ILE A 676 -62.84 10.38 84.14
CA ILE A 676 -63.42 10.47 85.48
C ILE A 676 -64.76 11.21 85.40
#